data_AF-A0A3N2KCM9-F1
#
_entry.id   AF-A0A3N2KCM9-F1
#
_cell.length_a   1.000
_cell.length_b   1.000
_cell.length_c   1.000
_cell.angle_alpha   90.00
_cell.angle_beta   90.00
_cell.angle_gamma   90.00
#
_symmetry.space_group_name_H-M   'P 1'
#
loop_
_entity.id
_entity.type
_entity.pdbx_description
1 polymer ?
#
loop_
_entity_poly.entity_id
_entity_poly.type
_entity_poly.pdbx_seq_one_letter_code
_entity_poly.pdbx_strand_id
1 'polypeptide(L)'
;MKKIKWLPLAQDLDLGYNKNMSYIDDIRTIDPLTLDDIIAAARKHVPTQYTRQPWTFPELNHGVAVLKTTDAMNCYMASYGQAHKEKIDEAVKEFPWKELNSEIEIIDWGCGQGLASVHFIDYLHKNNLTSKLQKVTLIEPGKPALERAVLHVSKSVGQHTQIQPIQKFLPSVFDNPDCIEDLHIEEPICIHLFSNILDIPQINLKKLSELLGNTGYMHYFICMGPMNAGNRRMDGFSRYFSINDQDWFSRKDISMFGTYPNGVSYTCVTRAFKMVREKGKPFLIPIAYFPPKTFEASYKLDAVWDKDQTPSENSHSSFDVLAPFDIGASVYTDVDPVMAVLNNIVTRGIATKCSPFIESAFSEIIGATEETEKYGSISYKLINQALFSKYENYFRSIPVGVAWIQKMVIEAILTGQLDLEQESWDVVVKEDGIPCSALAFADLNQMFNHLCSLSVKDSERRFPKVNLSIISPSNKDSKFHLGNHTYSAPKQLDREKEYDLVIDISFKEKADPEHVQFSEFKARYNCYFILRPSDYYSTRQIYTSDRINYKAIAKLTSAGTYEAIDKSVEHLNYFLTLLFRKKAFRPGQLPILNRALQNKSVIGLLPTGGGKSLTYQLAAMLQPGVTIIIDPLKSLMQDQYDGLRSIGIDVCTYINSELDYPERAAHEEMVENSQVIFAFMSPERLCIYEFRKRLRNMRQLGVYFAYGVIDEVHCVSEWGQDFRFSYLHLGRNLYSYVKAKEGEISLFGLTATASFDVLSDVERELSCHGAFTLDPETIVRYENSNRLELQYKIERVEVPCDPDKFDDHGLLHNYPMPVKLPNSWGMSRSKSDYLRELLPKIPGYLRELQEEDSEERIISRFKEREENKYGI
;
A
#
# COMPACT_ATOMS: atom_id res chain seq x y z
N MET A 1 -2.75 38.99 7.73
CA MET A 1 -1.76 39.00 8.84
C MET A 1 -2.41 39.54 10.10
N LYS A 2 -2.82 38.67 11.03
CA LYS A 2 -3.21 39.05 12.40
C LYS A 2 -2.27 38.29 13.33
N LYS A 3 -1.52 39.04 14.15
CA LYS A 3 -0.54 38.51 15.12
C LYS A 3 -1.26 37.61 16.12
N ILE A 4 -0.96 36.30 16.07
CA ILE A 4 -1.27 35.36 17.15
C ILE A 4 -0.27 35.68 18.28
N LYS A 5 -0.81 36.10 19.43
CA LYS A 5 -0.03 36.30 20.65
C LYS A 5 0.50 34.95 21.14
N TRP A 6 1.81 34.82 21.20
CA TRP A 6 2.48 33.77 21.96
C TRP A 6 2.21 34.01 23.45
N LEU A 7 1.69 33.00 24.15
CA LEU A 7 1.75 32.93 25.60
C LEU A 7 3.24 32.92 26.02
N PRO A 8 3.65 33.71 27.01
CA PRO A 8 5.04 33.74 27.45
C PRO A 8 5.37 32.42 28.14
N LEU A 9 6.20 31.59 27.49
CA LEU A 9 6.94 30.52 28.16
C LEU A 9 7.88 31.18 29.16
N ALA A 10 7.72 30.75 30.42
CA ALA A 10 8.56 30.96 31.60
C ALA A 10 9.64 32.06 31.52
N GLN A 11 9.42 33.12 32.30
CA GLN A 11 10.49 34.01 32.74
C GLN A 11 11.65 33.19 33.30
N ASP A 12 12.87 33.54 32.89
CA ASP A 12 14.12 33.16 33.52
C ASP A 12 14.03 33.48 35.02
N LEU A 13 13.68 32.47 35.82
CA LEU A 13 14.06 32.42 37.22
C LEU A 13 15.53 32.04 37.23
N ASP A 14 16.37 33.06 37.38
CA ASP A 14 17.78 32.96 37.70
C ASP A 14 17.92 32.29 39.08
N LEU A 15 17.78 30.97 39.10
CA LEU A 15 18.20 30.13 40.21
C LEU A 15 19.72 30.03 40.08
N GLY A 16 20.43 30.71 40.96
CA GLY A 16 21.89 30.66 41.00
C GLY A 16 22.38 29.21 41.05
N TYR A 17 23.11 28.78 40.02
CA TYR A 17 23.63 27.41 39.94
C TYR A 17 25.10 27.35 39.53
N ASN A 18 25.80 26.46 40.25
CA ASN A 18 27.20 26.09 40.08
C ASN A 18 27.46 25.51 38.69
N LYS A 19 28.40 26.09 37.94
CA LYS A 19 28.79 25.74 36.57
C LYS A 19 29.55 24.39 36.43
N ASN A 20 29.55 23.54 37.46
CA ASN A 20 30.43 22.37 37.60
C ASN A 20 29.73 21.00 37.80
N MET A 21 28.39 20.91 37.80
CA MET A 21 27.71 19.62 37.96
C MET A 21 27.52 18.89 36.61
N SER A 22 27.86 17.61 36.56
CA SER A 22 27.62 16.74 35.40
C SER A 22 26.18 16.18 35.41
N TYR A 23 25.74 15.58 34.29
CA TYR A 23 24.46 14.85 34.22
C TYR A 23 24.30 13.82 35.35
N ILE A 24 25.36 13.07 35.63
CA ILE A 24 25.36 12.03 36.66
C ILE A 24 25.21 12.64 38.06
N ASP A 25 25.77 13.82 38.30
CA ASP A 25 25.64 14.52 39.58
C ASP A 25 24.20 14.97 39.80
N ASP A 26 23.53 15.51 38.78
CA ASP A 26 22.11 15.88 38.87
C ASP A 26 21.24 14.66 39.20
N ILE A 27 21.41 13.55 38.47
CA ILE A 27 20.65 12.31 38.71
C ILE A 27 20.85 11.78 40.13
N ARG A 28 22.06 11.88 40.69
CA ARG A 28 22.35 11.39 42.05
C ARG A 28 21.59 12.14 43.14
N THR A 29 21.16 13.37 42.88
CA THR A 29 20.43 14.21 43.85
C THR A 29 18.94 13.92 43.94
N ILE A 30 18.39 13.09 43.03
CA ILE A 30 16.95 12.82 42.93
C ILE A 30 16.67 11.41 43.45
N ASP A 31 15.68 11.27 44.34
CA ASP A 31 15.25 10.00 44.93
C ASP A 31 13.79 10.12 45.46
N PRO A 32 12.82 9.33 44.97
CA PRO A 32 12.94 8.39 43.86
C PRO A 32 13.03 9.13 42.51
N LEU A 33 13.85 8.60 41.61
CA LEU A 33 14.02 9.11 40.25
C LEU A 33 12.85 8.68 39.36
N THR A 34 12.31 9.61 38.56
CA THR A 34 11.30 9.34 37.54
C THR A 34 11.85 9.52 36.12
N LEU A 35 11.11 9.05 35.11
CA LEU A 35 11.46 9.28 33.71
C LEU A 35 11.41 10.78 33.35
N ASP A 36 10.51 11.56 33.96
CA ASP A 36 10.45 13.02 33.75
C ASP A 36 11.71 13.71 34.25
N ASP A 37 12.25 13.28 35.39
CA ASP A 37 13.51 13.78 35.94
C ASP A 37 14.70 13.47 35.02
N ILE A 38 14.75 12.26 34.47
CA ILE A 38 15.77 11.85 33.48
C ILE A 38 15.71 12.73 32.24
N ILE A 39 14.51 12.97 31.70
CA ILE A 39 14.32 13.83 30.51
C ILE A 39 14.72 15.27 30.83
N ALA A 40 14.34 15.80 32.00
CA ALA A 40 14.68 17.15 32.44
C ALA A 40 16.19 17.33 32.62
N ALA A 41 16.85 16.39 33.31
CA ALA A 41 18.31 16.38 33.49
C ALA A 41 19.02 16.29 32.13
N ALA A 42 18.58 15.39 31.24
CA ALA A 42 19.19 15.26 29.93
C ALA A 42 19.09 16.56 29.11
N ARG A 43 17.94 17.24 29.11
CA ARG A 43 17.73 18.53 28.43
C ARG A 43 18.69 19.62 28.93
N LYS A 44 18.99 19.65 30.23
CA LYS A 44 19.95 20.59 30.83
C LYS A 44 21.39 20.35 30.35
N HIS A 45 21.73 19.10 30.03
CA HIS A 45 23.07 18.67 29.63
C HIS A 45 23.22 18.36 28.13
N VAL A 46 22.28 18.82 27.30
CA VAL A 46 22.46 18.80 25.84
C VAL A 46 23.56 19.81 25.45
N PRO A 47 24.53 19.45 24.59
CA PRO A 47 25.57 20.38 24.16
C PRO A 47 24.97 21.67 23.58
N THR A 48 25.57 22.82 23.88
CA THR A 48 25.00 24.16 23.58
C THR A 48 24.60 24.35 22.12
N GLN A 49 25.35 23.76 21.18
CA GLN A 49 25.06 23.82 19.75
C GLN A 49 23.78 23.06 19.32
N TYR A 50 23.32 22.10 20.13
CA TYR A 50 22.19 21.24 19.85
C TYR A 50 20.98 21.49 20.76
N THR A 51 21.04 22.41 21.74
CA THR A 51 19.97 22.64 22.72
C THR A 51 18.60 22.90 22.09
N ARG A 52 18.55 23.58 20.93
CA ARG A 52 17.29 23.85 20.20
C ARG A 52 16.86 22.74 19.25
N GLN A 53 17.79 21.86 18.88
CA GLN A 53 17.58 20.82 17.86
C GLN A 53 18.39 19.55 18.18
N PRO A 54 18.16 18.92 19.35
CA PRO A 54 18.95 17.78 19.82
C PRO A 54 18.90 16.58 18.87
N TRP A 55 17.82 16.44 18.09
CA TRP A 55 17.63 15.38 17.10
C TRP A 55 18.58 15.46 15.90
N THR A 56 19.31 16.57 15.73
CA THR A 56 20.31 16.73 14.66
C THR A 56 21.70 16.22 15.05
N PHE A 57 21.85 15.66 16.26
CA PHE A 57 23.11 15.13 16.72
C PHE A 57 23.55 13.92 15.85
N PRO A 58 24.76 13.94 15.24
CA PRO A 58 25.15 12.97 14.21
C PRO A 58 25.07 11.50 14.62
N GLU A 59 25.31 11.19 15.89
CA GLU A 59 25.32 9.80 16.39
C GLU A 59 23.91 9.20 16.60
N LEU A 60 22.83 9.99 16.50
CA LEU A 60 21.49 9.47 16.83
C LEU A 60 20.92 8.51 15.79
N ASN A 61 21.25 8.68 14.50
CA ASN A 61 20.74 7.87 13.39
C ASN A 61 19.28 7.41 13.56
N HIS A 62 18.36 8.37 13.76
CA HIS A 62 16.92 8.13 14.00
C HIS A 62 16.56 7.25 15.21
N GLY A 63 17.47 7.11 16.17
CA GLY A 63 17.24 6.40 17.43
C GLY A 63 17.51 4.89 17.38
N VAL A 64 18.17 4.40 16.33
CA VAL A 64 18.49 2.96 16.13
C VAL A 64 19.96 2.62 16.44
N ALA A 65 20.82 3.63 16.60
CA ALA A 65 22.24 3.43 16.87
C ALA A 65 22.53 3.09 18.35
N VAL A 66 23.52 2.22 18.58
CA VAL A 66 24.10 2.01 19.91
C VAL A 66 24.77 3.31 20.36
N LEU A 67 24.25 3.93 21.40
CA LEU A 67 24.72 5.22 21.92
C LEU A 67 26.05 5.01 22.66
N LYS A 68 27.10 5.70 22.22
CA LYS A 68 28.47 5.52 22.76
C LYS A 68 28.93 6.67 23.66
N THR A 69 28.33 7.84 23.52
CA THR A 69 28.76 9.07 24.21
C THR A 69 27.66 9.63 25.11
N THR A 70 28.05 10.32 26.19
CA THR A 70 27.13 11.01 27.09
C THR A 70 26.28 12.05 26.36
N ASP A 71 26.90 12.77 25.43
CA ASP A 71 26.21 13.78 24.61
C ASP A 71 25.16 13.13 23.71
N ALA A 72 25.47 12.02 23.03
CA ALA A 72 24.49 11.29 22.23
C ALA A 72 23.33 10.81 23.10
N MET A 73 23.60 10.29 24.29
CA MET A 73 22.56 9.85 25.23
C MET A 73 21.65 10.99 25.70
N ASN A 74 22.22 12.17 25.99
CA ASN A 74 21.44 13.35 26.38
C ASN A 74 20.59 13.88 25.21
N CYS A 75 21.18 13.99 24.02
CA CYS A 75 20.48 14.38 22.81
C CYS A 75 19.34 13.40 22.47
N TYR A 76 19.55 12.10 22.65
CA TYR A 76 18.51 11.09 22.46
C TYR A 76 17.36 11.33 23.43
N MET A 77 17.64 11.46 24.73
CA MET A 77 16.60 11.68 25.74
C MET A 77 15.80 12.96 25.49
N ALA A 78 16.50 14.05 25.14
CA ALA A 78 15.85 15.32 24.82
C ALA A 78 14.96 15.24 23.57
N SER A 79 15.28 14.34 22.63
CA SER A 79 14.56 14.17 21.36
C SER A 79 13.42 13.16 21.43
N TYR A 80 13.64 12.02 22.10
CA TYR A 80 12.78 10.84 21.99
C TYR A 80 12.22 10.36 23.34
N GLY A 81 12.73 10.85 24.48
CA GLY A 81 12.34 10.37 25.81
C GLY A 81 10.83 10.48 26.07
N GLN A 82 10.21 11.59 25.66
CA GLN A 82 8.75 11.79 25.78
C GLN A 82 7.96 10.74 24.99
N ALA A 83 8.41 10.39 23.79
CA ALA A 83 7.74 9.39 22.96
C ALA A 83 7.83 7.99 23.58
N HIS A 84 8.96 7.63 24.19
CA HIS A 84 9.08 6.38 24.95
C HIS A 84 8.11 6.33 26.12
N LYS A 85 8.03 7.42 26.91
CA LYS A 85 7.11 7.53 28.04
C LYS A 85 5.67 7.24 27.61
N GLU A 86 5.19 7.96 26.60
CA GLU A 86 3.82 7.82 26.13
C GLU A 86 3.53 6.42 25.58
N LYS A 87 4.49 5.79 24.88
CA LYS A 87 4.32 4.41 24.37
C LYS A 87 4.16 3.40 25.50
N ILE A 88 4.92 3.56 26.58
CA ILE A 88 4.77 2.72 27.78
C ILE A 88 3.41 2.99 28.41
N ASP A 89 3.02 4.27 28.58
CA ASP A 89 1.71 4.65 29.14
C ASP A 89 0.56 3.96 28.40
N GLU A 90 0.60 3.94 27.07
CA GLU A 90 -0.42 3.28 26.25
C GLU A 90 -0.38 1.74 26.42
N ALA A 91 0.82 1.15 26.49
CA ALA A 91 0.97 -0.30 26.65
C ALA A 91 0.49 -0.80 28.03
N VAL A 92 0.60 0.03 29.09
CA VAL A 92 0.22 -0.35 30.46
C VAL A 92 -1.12 0.22 30.92
N LYS A 93 -1.83 0.94 30.04
CA LYS A 93 -3.10 1.61 30.34
C LYS A 93 -4.15 0.68 30.95
N GLU A 94 -4.24 -0.55 30.44
CA GLU A 94 -5.18 -1.58 30.89
C GLU A 94 -4.44 -2.73 31.63
N PHE A 95 -3.21 -2.48 32.09
CA PHE A 95 -2.40 -3.49 32.77
C PHE A 95 -3.11 -4.00 34.05
N PRO A 96 -3.12 -5.33 34.30
CA PRO A 96 -3.88 -5.92 35.40
C PRO A 96 -3.12 -5.82 36.75
N TRP A 97 -2.94 -4.59 37.26
CA TRP A 97 -2.16 -4.30 38.47
C TRP A 97 -2.56 -5.12 39.71
N LYS A 98 -3.85 -5.50 39.82
CA LYS A 98 -4.38 -6.29 40.96
C LYS A 98 -3.88 -7.73 40.98
N GLU A 99 -3.40 -8.26 39.85
CA GLU A 99 -2.88 -9.62 39.73
C GLU A 99 -1.43 -9.75 40.23
N LEU A 100 -0.72 -8.63 40.42
CA LEU A 100 0.65 -8.60 40.97
C LEU A 100 0.63 -8.87 42.49
N ASN A 101 0.25 -10.09 42.88
CA ASN A 101 -0.02 -10.50 44.27
C ASN A 101 1.16 -11.21 44.97
N SER A 102 2.25 -11.48 44.25
CA SER A 102 3.48 -12.13 44.75
C SER A 102 4.71 -11.27 44.50
N GLU A 103 5.89 -11.76 44.87
CA GLU A 103 7.20 -11.19 44.49
C GLU A 103 7.36 -11.10 42.97
N ILE A 104 8.03 -10.04 42.52
CA ILE A 104 8.10 -9.60 41.13
C ILE A 104 9.56 -9.42 40.72
N GLU A 105 9.90 -9.89 39.52
CA GLU A 105 11.12 -9.54 38.79
C GLU A 105 10.78 -8.80 37.49
N ILE A 106 11.61 -7.82 37.11
CA ILE A 106 11.53 -7.12 35.81
C ILE A 106 12.73 -7.50 34.96
N ILE A 107 12.51 -7.80 33.69
CA ILE A 107 13.57 -7.95 32.69
C ILE A 107 13.35 -6.92 31.58
N ASP A 108 14.32 -6.04 31.39
CA ASP A 108 14.33 -5.02 30.33
C ASP A 108 15.27 -5.43 29.21
N TRP A 109 14.67 -5.85 28.10
CA TRP A 109 15.37 -6.41 26.94
C TRP A 109 15.81 -5.29 26.01
N GLY A 110 17.13 -5.13 25.82
CA GLY A 110 17.67 -3.98 25.08
C GLY A 110 17.36 -2.67 25.80
N CYS A 111 17.68 -2.62 27.10
CA CYS A 111 17.20 -1.57 28.00
C CYS A 111 17.71 -0.16 27.65
N GLY A 112 18.78 -0.04 26.84
CA GLY A 112 19.42 1.23 26.53
C GLY A 112 19.81 1.97 27.81
N GLN A 113 19.10 3.06 28.12
CA GLN A 113 19.32 3.88 29.32
C GLN A 113 18.35 3.53 30.48
N GLY A 114 17.63 2.40 30.42
CA GLY A 114 16.73 1.91 31.48
C GLY A 114 15.39 2.64 31.59
N LEU A 115 14.93 3.28 30.50
CA LEU A 115 13.73 4.14 30.54
C LEU A 115 12.45 3.35 30.81
N ALA A 116 12.32 2.20 30.14
CA ALA A 116 11.15 1.34 30.29
C ALA A 116 11.06 0.83 31.73
N SER A 117 12.18 0.34 32.27
CA SER A 117 12.29 -0.05 33.68
C SER A 117 11.88 1.06 34.64
N VAL A 118 12.52 2.24 34.56
CA VAL A 118 12.26 3.37 35.48
C VAL A 118 10.80 3.79 35.45
N HIS A 119 10.23 3.92 34.25
CA HIS A 119 8.86 4.37 34.10
C HIS A 119 7.83 3.32 34.55
N PHE A 120 8.12 2.03 34.33
CA PHE A 120 7.29 0.96 34.88
C PHE A 120 7.35 0.92 36.42
N ILE A 121 8.52 1.18 37.00
CA ILE A 121 8.71 1.29 38.46
C ILE A 121 7.91 2.47 39.04
N ASP A 122 7.80 3.60 38.34
CA ASP A 122 6.92 4.71 38.74
C ASP A 122 5.44 4.26 38.85
N TYR A 123 4.97 3.42 37.93
CA TYR A 123 3.65 2.79 38.06
C TYR A 123 3.55 1.82 39.24
N LEU A 124 4.61 1.08 39.59
CA LEU A 124 4.63 0.27 40.80
C LEU A 124 4.52 1.15 42.06
N HIS A 125 5.18 2.31 42.09
CA HIS A 125 5.04 3.28 43.20
C HIS A 125 3.61 3.78 43.31
N LYS A 126 3.01 4.22 42.19
CA LYS A 126 1.62 4.70 42.13
C LYS A 126 0.60 3.65 42.60
N ASN A 127 0.89 2.37 42.41
CA ASN A 127 0.04 1.25 42.83
C ASN A 127 0.43 0.64 44.19
N ASN A 128 1.42 1.20 44.89
CA ASN A 128 1.96 0.67 46.17
C ASN A 128 2.47 -0.78 46.07
N LEU A 129 3.16 -1.12 44.98
CA LEU A 129 3.67 -2.47 44.70
C LEU A 129 5.20 -2.58 44.73
N THR A 130 5.93 -1.49 44.99
CA THR A 130 7.41 -1.51 44.95
C THR A 130 8.06 -2.40 46.00
N SER A 131 7.41 -2.65 47.13
CA SER A 131 7.91 -3.62 48.13
C SER A 131 7.94 -5.07 47.64
N LYS A 132 7.22 -5.37 46.54
CA LYS A 132 7.20 -6.71 45.93
C LYS A 132 8.29 -6.90 44.88
N LEU A 133 8.91 -5.82 44.40
CA LEU A 133 9.94 -5.87 43.37
C LEU A 133 11.26 -6.35 44.00
N GLN A 134 11.63 -7.59 43.75
CA GLN A 134 12.85 -8.21 44.29
C GLN A 134 14.04 -8.03 43.36
N LYS A 135 13.82 -8.04 42.04
CA LYS A 135 14.91 -8.05 41.07
C LYS A 135 14.59 -7.28 39.79
N VAL A 136 15.60 -6.60 39.25
CA VAL A 136 15.56 -5.94 37.93
C VAL A 136 16.78 -6.36 37.12
N THR A 137 16.56 -7.07 36.02
CA THR A 137 17.59 -7.50 35.09
C THR A 137 17.62 -6.58 33.86
N LEU A 138 18.78 -5.99 33.58
CA LEU A 138 19.01 -5.02 32.50
C LEU A 138 19.93 -5.61 31.45
N ILE A 139 19.43 -5.81 30.23
CA ILE A 139 20.20 -6.42 29.13
C ILE A 139 20.49 -5.36 28.07
N GLU A 140 21.77 -5.04 27.85
CA GLU A 140 22.20 -4.05 26.84
C GLU A 140 23.67 -4.28 26.44
N PRO A 141 24.01 -4.44 25.15
CA PRO A 141 25.40 -4.62 24.72
C PRO A 141 26.27 -3.36 24.93
N GLY A 142 25.69 -2.16 24.87
CA GLY A 142 26.37 -0.89 25.05
C GLY A 142 26.72 -0.57 26.50
N LYS A 143 27.98 -0.77 26.90
CA LYS A 143 28.46 -0.50 28.26
C LYS A 143 28.06 0.88 28.84
N PRO A 144 28.24 2.02 28.13
CA PRO A 144 27.88 3.33 28.69
C PRO A 144 26.37 3.49 28.95
N ALA A 145 25.54 2.89 28.08
CA ALA A 145 24.09 2.91 28.23
C ALA A 145 23.66 2.04 29.41
N LEU A 146 24.22 0.83 29.52
CA LEU A 146 23.95 -0.10 30.63
C LEU A 146 24.37 0.48 31.99
N GLU A 147 25.55 1.10 32.10
CA GLU A 147 25.99 1.76 33.35
C GLU A 147 25.02 2.88 33.78
N ARG A 148 24.51 3.64 32.81
CA ARG A 148 23.51 4.69 33.04
C ARG A 148 22.15 4.11 33.43
N ALA A 149 21.73 3.01 32.81
CA ALA A 149 20.51 2.28 33.16
C ALA A 149 20.56 1.77 34.61
N VAL A 150 21.68 1.17 35.02
CA VAL A 150 21.90 0.72 36.42
C VAL A 150 21.77 1.89 37.39
N LEU A 151 22.40 3.03 37.09
CA LEU A 151 22.27 4.22 37.94
C LEU A 151 20.81 4.69 38.04
N HIS A 152 20.10 4.80 36.91
CA HIS A 152 18.71 5.26 36.90
C HIS A 152 17.79 4.32 37.71
N VAL A 153 17.89 3.01 37.48
CA VAL A 153 17.08 2.02 38.19
C VAL A 153 17.42 2.01 39.68
N SER A 154 18.71 2.11 40.06
CA SER A 154 19.12 2.17 41.48
C SER A 154 18.56 3.35 42.25
N LYS A 155 18.21 4.43 41.54
CA LYS A 155 17.58 5.63 42.11
C LYS A 155 16.06 5.59 42.06
N SER A 156 15.48 4.58 41.41
CA SER A 156 14.03 4.42 41.26
C SER A 156 13.47 3.33 42.17
N VAL A 157 14.29 2.34 42.54
CA VAL A 157 13.91 1.20 43.39
C VAL A 157 14.30 1.38 44.86
N GLY A 158 13.72 0.58 45.75
CA GLY A 158 14.11 0.55 47.16
C GLY A 158 15.41 -0.25 47.41
N GLN A 159 15.99 -0.12 48.61
CA GLN A 159 17.27 -0.78 48.97
C GLN A 159 17.27 -2.32 48.91
N HIS A 160 16.09 -2.94 48.84
CA HIS A 160 15.93 -4.39 48.85
C HIS A 160 15.91 -5.03 47.44
N THR A 161 15.82 -4.23 46.38
CA THR A 161 15.74 -4.73 45.01
C THR A 161 17.14 -4.98 44.44
N GLN A 162 17.41 -6.22 44.01
CA GLN A 162 18.64 -6.59 43.30
C GLN A 162 18.62 -6.05 41.87
N ILE A 163 19.72 -5.43 41.43
CA ILE A 163 19.89 -4.97 40.04
C ILE A 163 20.96 -5.83 39.38
N GLN A 164 20.59 -6.53 38.31
CA GLN A 164 21.50 -7.41 37.56
C GLN A 164 21.77 -6.83 36.16
N PRO A 165 22.95 -6.23 35.92
CA PRO A 165 23.36 -5.82 34.58
C PRO A 165 23.92 -7.00 33.78
N ILE A 166 23.45 -7.17 32.54
CA ILE A 166 23.95 -8.16 31.58
C ILE A 166 24.40 -7.43 30.31
N GLN A 167 25.72 -7.33 30.13
CA GLN A 167 26.31 -6.72 28.94
C GLN A 167 26.43 -7.74 27.80
N LYS A 168 25.31 -8.07 27.16
CA LYS A 168 25.24 -9.04 26.05
C LYS A 168 24.29 -8.57 24.95
N PHE A 169 24.48 -9.09 23.75
CA PHE A 169 23.52 -8.94 22.66
C PHE A 169 22.30 -9.85 22.89
N LEU A 170 21.18 -9.47 22.29
CA LEU A 170 20.02 -10.34 22.20
C LEU A 170 20.26 -11.48 21.20
N PRO A 171 19.53 -12.61 21.31
CA PRO A 171 19.71 -13.72 20.38
C PRO A 171 19.60 -13.25 18.93
N SER A 172 20.60 -13.61 18.13
CA SER A 172 20.74 -13.15 16.75
C SER A 172 20.43 -14.25 15.74
N VAL A 173 19.98 -13.86 14.55
CA VAL A 173 19.89 -14.76 13.38
C VAL A 173 21.27 -15.14 12.85
N PHE A 174 22.29 -14.31 13.12
CA PHE A 174 23.69 -14.60 12.86
C PHE A 174 24.34 -15.25 14.08
N ASP A 175 25.33 -16.11 13.85
CA ASP A 175 26.17 -16.64 14.93
C ASP A 175 26.98 -15.51 15.57
N ASN A 176 26.64 -15.20 16.82
CA ASN A 176 27.33 -14.21 17.64
C ASN A 176 27.51 -14.79 19.05
N PRO A 177 28.75 -15.10 19.48
CA PRO A 177 29.02 -15.71 20.78
C PRO A 177 28.73 -14.77 21.96
N ASP A 178 28.62 -13.47 21.71
CA ASP A 178 28.31 -12.46 22.74
C ASP A 178 26.81 -12.30 23.00
N CYS A 179 25.98 -13.21 22.46
CA CYS A 179 24.55 -13.26 22.78
C CYS A 179 24.30 -13.81 24.18
N ILE A 180 23.16 -13.41 24.76
CA ILE A 180 22.59 -14.08 25.92
C ILE A 180 22.08 -15.48 25.51
N GLU A 181 22.48 -16.50 26.26
CA GLU A 181 22.17 -17.91 25.99
C GLU A 181 21.30 -18.55 27.07
N ASP A 182 21.25 -17.95 28.26
CA ASP A 182 20.44 -18.41 29.36
C ASP A 182 20.02 -17.22 30.23
N LEU A 183 18.88 -17.37 30.89
CA LEU A 183 18.34 -16.39 31.83
C LEU A 183 17.56 -17.09 32.94
N HIS A 184 17.97 -16.81 34.17
CA HIS A 184 17.31 -17.35 35.36
C HIS A 184 16.31 -16.35 35.93
N ILE A 185 15.01 -16.70 35.83
CA ILE A 185 13.91 -15.98 36.48
C ILE A 185 13.70 -16.62 37.86
N GLU A 186 13.88 -15.83 38.90
CA GLU A 186 13.85 -16.29 40.30
C GLU A 186 12.45 -16.13 40.90
N GLU A 187 11.74 -15.08 40.49
CA GLU A 187 10.48 -14.68 41.11
C GLU A 187 9.24 -15.31 40.44
N PRO A 188 8.12 -15.52 41.19
CA PRO A 188 6.90 -16.10 40.64
C PRO A 188 6.27 -15.28 39.53
N ILE A 189 6.39 -13.95 39.58
CA ILE A 189 5.85 -13.03 38.58
C ILE A 189 7.00 -12.31 37.88
N CYS A 190 7.07 -12.44 36.56
CA CYS A 190 8.08 -11.80 35.74
C CYS A 190 7.45 -10.84 34.73
N ILE A 191 8.00 -9.62 34.65
CA ILE A 191 7.54 -8.57 33.73
C ILE A 191 8.64 -8.32 32.70
N HIS A 192 8.35 -8.62 31.44
CA HIS A 192 9.27 -8.45 30.32
C HIS A 192 8.95 -7.17 29.56
N LEU A 193 9.92 -6.27 29.47
CA LEU A 193 9.80 -5.02 28.73
C LEU A 193 10.57 -5.13 27.41
N PHE A 194 9.86 -4.93 26.30
CA PHE A 194 10.44 -4.91 24.94
C PHE A 194 10.12 -3.56 24.29
N SER A 195 11.06 -2.62 24.33
CA SER A 195 10.87 -1.27 23.76
C SER A 195 11.72 -1.06 22.51
N ASN A 196 11.08 -1.02 21.33
CA ASN A 196 11.67 -0.83 20.00
C ASN A 196 12.70 -1.92 19.60
N ILE A 197 12.61 -3.12 20.16
CA ILE A 197 13.57 -4.21 19.85
C ILE A 197 13.01 -5.34 19.00
N LEU A 198 11.75 -5.76 19.17
CA LEU A 198 11.23 -6.95 18.47
C LEU A 198 11.17 -6.78 16.94
N ASP A 199 11.08 -5.53 16.48
CA ASP A 199 11.05 -5.19 15.06
C ASP A 199 12.43 -5.17 14.40
N ILE A 200 13.53 -5.37 15.16
CA ILE A 200 14.90 -5.42 14.65
C ILE A 200 15.11 -6.76 13.90
N PRO A 201 15.39 -6.75 12.58
CA PRO A 201 15.49 -7.98 11.77
C PRO A 201 16.57 -8.95 12.24
N GLN A 202 17.67 -8.43 12.83
CA GLN A 202 18.80 -9.22 13.29
C GLN A 202 18.47 -10.09 14.51
N ILE A 203 17.41 -9.78 15.26
CA ILE A 203 17.02 -10.54 16.44
C ILE A 203 16.33 -11.84 16.02
N ASN A 204 16.72 -12.97 16.60
CA ASN A 204 16.07 -14.25 16.39
C ASN A 204 14.93 -14.41 17.41
N LEU A 205 13.69 -14.17 16.97
CA LEU A 205 12.51 -14.25 17.84
C LEU A 205 12.26 -15.65 18.39
N LYS A 206 12.65 -16.71 17.66
CA LYS A 206 12.53 -18.09 18.14
C LYS A 206 13.45 -18.32 19.34
N LYS A 207 14.76 -18.09 19.17
CA LYS A 207 15.75 -18.24 20.25
C LYS A 207 15.39 -17.36 21.45
N LEU A 208 14.91 -16.14 21.20
CA LEU A 208 14.41 -15.25 22.24
C LEU A 208 13.21 -15.85 22.99
N SER A 209 12.23 -16.42 22.29
CA SER A 209 11.09 -17.11 22.92
C SER A 209 11.52 -18.34 23.72
N GLU A 210 12.49 -19.12 23.23
CA GLU A 210 13.05 -20.30 23.91
C GLU A 210 13.71 -19.93 25.24
N LEU A 211 14.43 -18.82 25.31
CA LEU A 211 14.99 -18.29 26.58
C LEU A 211 13.90 -17.99 27.61
N LEU A 212 12.76 -17.47 27.15
CA LEU A 212 11.65 -17.05 28.01
C LEU A 212 10.84 -18.25 28.54
N GLY A 213 10.86 -19.40 27.85
CA GLY A 213 10.03 -20.55 28.19
C GLY A 213 10.54 -21.44 29.32
N ASN A 214 11.77 -21.23 29.79
CA ASN A 214 12.43 -22.16 30.70
C ASN A 214 12.24 -21.84 32.20
N THR A 215 11.82 -20.63 32.57
CA THR A 215 11.84 -20.14 33.95
C THR A 215 10.59 -19.30 34.27
N GLY A 216 10.21 -19.11 35.55
CA GLY A 216 9.03 -18.33 35.97
C GLY A 216 7.67 -19.06 35.92
N TYR A 217 6.67 -18.53 36.66
CA TYR A 217 5.30 -19.06 36.72
C TYR A 217 4.29 -18.16 35.99
N MET A 218 4.32 -16.85 36.23
CA MET A 218 3.43 -15.87 35.61
C MET A 218 4.24 -14.79 34.90
N HIS A 219 3.95 -14.56 33.62
CA HIS A 219 4.71 -13.65 32.78
C HIS A 219 3.81 -12.55 32.22
N TYR A 220 4.28 -11.32 32.25
CA TYR A 220 3.65 -10.18 31.58
C TYR A 220 4.60 -9.68 30.51
N PHE A 221 4.18 -9.74 29.25
CA PHE A 221 4.92 -9.22 28.11
C PHE A 221 4.39 -7.84 27.79
N ILE A 222 5.26 -6.83 27.79
CA ILE A 222 4.92 -5.46 27.41
C ILE A 222 5.81 -5.08 26.23
N CYS A 223 5.29 -5.30 25.03
CA CYS A 223 6.00 -5.02 23.79
C CYS A 223 5.48 -3.74 23.15
N MET A 224 6.39 -2.85 22.78
CA MET A 224 6.07 -1.57 22.18
C MET A 224 7.09 -1.17 21.11
N GLY A 225 6.62 -0.54 20.04
CA GLY A 225 7.44 -0.16 18.89
C GLY A 225 6.86 1.02 18.10
N PRO A 226 7.58 1.54 17.11
CA PRO A 226 6.97 2.35 16.05
C PRO A 226 6.17 1.45 15.09
N MET A 227 5.18 2.02 14.40
CA MET A 227 4.59 1.38 13.22
C MET A 227 5.58 1.43 12.07
N ASN A 228 5.83 0.26 11.47
CA ASN A 228 6.63 0.09 10.27
C ASN A 228 5.75 -0.61 9.24
N ALA A 229 5.44 0.02 8.10
CA ALA A 229 4.63 -0.60 7.06
C ALA A 229 5.28 -1.92 6.58
N GLY A 230 4.51 -3.00 6.48
CA GLY A 230 5.00 -4.33 6.11
C GLY A 230 5.64 -5.14 7.25
N ASN A 231 6.13 -4.51 8.32
CA ASN A 231 6.73 -5.22 9.45
C ASN A 231 5.66 -5.68 10.44
N ARG A 232 5.59 -7.00 10.67
CA ARG A 232 4.68 -7.62 11.64
C ARG A 232 5.42 -8.55 12.60
N ARG A 233 6.71 -8.31 12.85
CA ARG A 233 7.55 -9.13 13.73
C ARG A 233 7.04 -9.17 15.17
N MET A 234 6.56 -8.05 15.69
CA MET A 234 5.96 -8.03 17.03
C MET A 234 4.67 -8.87 17.11
N ASP A 235 3.86 -8.92 16.04
CA ASP A 235 2.73 -9.87 15.93
C ASP A 235 3.25 -11.31 15.86
N GLY A 236 4.31 -11.57 15.09
CA GLY A 236 4.96 -12.88 14.99
C GLY A 236 5.50 -13.40 16.32
N PHE A 237 6.10 -12.53 17.14
CA PHE A 237 6.60 -12.89 18.47
C PHE A 237 5.50 -13.46 19.38
N SER A 238 4.30 -12.89 19.34
CA SER A 238 3.17 -13.38 20.13
C SER A 238 2.72 -14.80 19.72
N ARG A 239 2.98 -15.23 18.49
CA ARG A 239 2.62 -16.55 17.98
C ARG A 239 3.48 -17.69 18.53
N TYR A 240 4.57 -17.39 19.24
CA TYR A 240 5.33 -18.41 19.98
C TYR A 240 4.66 -18.81 21.30
N PHE A 241 3.61 -18.10 21.71
CA PHE A 241 2.93 -18.29 22.98
C PHE A 241 1.46 -18.69 22.74
N SER A 242 0.92 -19.55 23.59
CA SER A 242 -0.51 -19.91 23.57
C SER A 242 -1.32 -18.86 24.34
N ILE A 243 -1.66 -17.76 23.67
CA ILE A 243 -2.34 -16.61 24.27
C ILE A 243 -3.84 -16.68 23.97
N ASN A 244 -4.70 -16.61 24.99
CA ASN A 244 -6.14 -16.47 24.78
C ASN A 244 -6.52 -14.99 24.61
N ASP A 245 -7.67 -14.71 23.98
CA ASP A 245 -8.11 -13.32 23.74
C ASP A 245 -8.23 -12.49 25.04
N GLN A 246 -8.63 -13.11 26.15
CA GLN A 246 -8.73 -12.48 27.47
C GLN A 246 -7.39 -12.16 28.15
N ASP A 247 -6.29 -12.72 27.64
CA ASP A 247 -4.95 -12.52 28.20
C ASP A 247 -4.25 -11.29 27.60
N TRP A 248 -4.82 -10.71 26.54
CA TRP A 248 -4.38 -9.43 25.98
C TRP A 248 -4.90 -8.26 26.80
N PHE A 249 -4.01 -7.35 27.17
CA PHE A 249 -4.37 -6.06 27.79
C PHE A 249 -3.88 -4.85 26.96
N SER A 250 -3.12 -5.07 25.89
CA SER A 250 -2.97 -4.06 24.83
C SER A 250 -2.68 -4.70 23.48
N ARG A 251 -3.44 -4.30 22.45
CA ARG A 251 -3.22 -4.70 21.05
C ARG A 251 -3.63 -3.56 20.12
N LYS A 252 -2.75 -2.56 19.97
CA LYS A 252 -3.07 -1.31 19.27
C LYS A 252 -2.02 -0.95 18.24
N ASP A 253 -2.48 -0.44 17.10
CA ASP A 253 -1.67 0.18 16.04
C ASP A 253 -2.16 1.63 15.93
N ILE A 254 -1.30 2.61 16.22
CA ILE A 254 -1.66 4.03 16.29
C ILE A 254 -0.74 4.84 15.37
N SER A 255 -1.26 5.25 14.21
CA SER A 255 -0.47 5.92 13.16
C SER A 255 -0.13 7.38 13.48
N MET A 256 -0.90 8.02 14.35
CA MET A 256 -0.66 9.37 14.85
C MET A 256 -0.74 9.39 16.38
N PHE A 257 0.35 8.99 17.03
CA PHE A 257 0.37 8.84 18.47
C PHE A 257 0.80 10.13 19.19
N GLY A 258 1.90 10.73 18.74
CA GLY A 258 2.39 11.99 19.32
C GLY A 258 3.22 12.81 18.33
N THR A 259 3.95 13.81 18.81
CA THR A 259 4.82 14.65 17.95
C THR A 259 6.15 14.89 18.63
N TYR A 260 7.24 14.53 17.96
CA TYR A 260 8.60 14.78 18.40
C TYR A 260 8.90 16.29 18.47
N PRO A 261 9.93 16.70 19.22
CA PRO A 261 10.33 18.11 19.32
C PRO A 261 10.65 18.81 17.98
N ASN A 262 10.98 18.05 16.93
CA ASN A 262 11.19 18.56 15.57
C ASN A 262 9.89 18.82 14.78
N GLY A 263 8.71 18.60 15.38
CA GLY A 263 7.40 18.76 14.75
C GLY A 263 6.94 17.55 13.91
N VAL A 264 7.73 16.47 13.90
CA VAL A 264 7.42 15.22 13.21
C VAL A 264 6.53 14.35 14.10
N SER A 265 5.43 13.83 13.57
CA SER A 265 4.59 12.86 14.29
C SER A 265 5.37 11.56 14.57
N TYR A 266 4.96 10.80 15.58
CA TYR A 266 5.39 9.42 15.74
C TYR A 266 4.23 8.49 15.97
N THR A 267 4.51 7.21 15.74
CA THR A 267 3.56 6.12 15.75
C THR A 267 3.81 5.22 16.96
N CYS A 268 2.80 4.44 17.33
CA CYS A 268 2.88 3.49 18.43
C CYS A 268 2.22 2.19 18.03
N VAL A 269 2.95 1.09 18.20
CA VAL A 269 2.38 -0.26 18.20
C VAL A 269 2.58 -0.81 19.60
N THR A 270 1.53 -1.43 20.15
CA THR A 270 1.61 -2.15 21.43
C THR A 270 1.07 -3.56 21.27
N ARG A 271 1.79 -4.52 21.84
CA ARG A 271 1.38 -5.92 22.01
C ARG A 271 1.73 -6.31 23.43
N ALA A 272 0.73 -6.29 24.31
CA ALA A 272 0.92 -6.56 25.71
C ALA A 272 -0.09 -7.61 26.20
N PHE A 273 0.44 -8.69 26.75
CA PHE A 273 -0.31 -9.89 27.11
C PHE A 273 0.30 -10.59 28.31
N LYS A 274 -0.52 -11.36 29.02
CA LYS A 274 -0.07 -12.21 30.13
C LYS A 274 -0.01 -13.68 29.71
N MET A 275 0.85 -14.43 30.37
CA MET A 275 0.99 -15.88 30.21
C MET A 275 1.14 -16.52 31.58
N VAL A 276 0.37 -17.58 31.84
CA VAL A 276 0.50 -18.38 33.06
C VAL A 276 1.01 -19.76 32.68
N ARG A 277 2.11 -20.18 33.30
CA ARG A 277 2.68 -21.49 33.10
C ARG A 277 1.86 -22.53 33.87
N GLU A 278 1.06 -23.30 33.15
CA GLU A 278 0.34 -24.43 33.72
C GLU A 278 1.23 -25.66 33.82
N LYS A 279 1.19 -26.34 34.97
CA LYS A 279 1.99 -27.55 35.20
C LYS A 279 1.58 -28.63 34.19
N GLY A 280 2.55 -29.09 33.40
CA GLY A 280 2.34 -30.14 32.40
C GLY A 280 1.83 -29.64 31.04
N LYS A 281 1.61 -28.33 30.85
CA LYS A 281 1.38 -27.74 29.53
C LYS A 281 2.63 -27.01 29.03
N PRO A 282 2.95 -27.09 27.73
CA PRO A 282 4.06 -26.34 27.17
C PRO A 282 3.75 -24.84 27.21
N PHE A 283 4.71 -24.05 27.70
CA PHE A 283 4.58 -22.59 27.79
C PHE A 283 4.72 -21.93 26.41
N LEU A 284 5.62 -22.47 25.59
CA LEU A 284 5.80 -22.09 24.20
C LEU A 284 5.03 -23.05 23.31
N ILE A 285 4.49 -22.54 22.22
CA ILE A 285 4.01 -23.38 21.13
C ILE A 285 5.25 -24.04 20.51
N PRO A 286 5.32 -25.38 20.47
CA PRO A 286 6.43 -26.08 19.85
C PRO A 286 6.42 -25.76 18.35
N ILE A 287 7.28 -24.85 17.91
CA ILE A 287 7.42 -24.47 16.50
C ILE A 287 8.78 -24.98 16.03
N ALA A 288 8.82 -25.80 14.98
CA ALA A 288 10.06 -26.39 14.49
C ALA A 288 11.03 -25.32 13.96
N TYR A 289 10.51 -24.27 13.30
CA TYR A 289 11.29 -23.16 12.74
C TYR A 289 10.68 -21.80 13.13
N PHE A 290 9.99 -21.13 12.21
CA PHE A 290 9.33 -19.83 12.44
C PHE A 290 7.80 -19.95 12.25
N PRO A 291 6.99 -19.12 12.94
CA PRO A 291 5.56 -19.05 12.72
C PRO A 291 5.23 -18.81 11.24
N PRO A 292 4.18 -19.46 10.69
CA PRO A 292 3.80 -19.23 9.31
C PRO A 292 3.45 -17.76 9.07
N LYS A 293 3.79 -17.24 7.90
CA LYS A 293 3.35 -15.91 7.45
C LYS A 293 2.12 -16.07 6.57
N THR A 294 1.06 -15.36 6.93
CA THR A 294 -0.18 -15.32 6.14
C THR A 294 -0.08 -14.23 5.08
N PHE A 295 -0.40 -14.57 3.83
CA PHE A 295 -0.52 -13.63 2.71
C PHE A 295 -1.91 -13.74 2.07
N GLU A 296 -2.30 -12.69 1.35
CA GLU A 296 -3.51 -12.69 0.53
C GLU A 296 -3.17 -12.52 -0.95
N ALA A 297 -3.55 -13.51 -1.77
CA ALA A 297 -3.46 -13.46 -3.23
C ALA A 297 -4.45 -14.45 -3.83
N SER A 298 -5.25 -14.01 -4.81
CA SER A 298 -6.25 -14.88 -5.45
C SER A 298 -6.58 -14.42 -6.85
N TYR A 299 -6.54 -15.34 -7.80
CA TYR A 299 -7.02 -15.10 -9.15
C TYR A 299 -8.33 -15.82 -9.44
N LYS A 300 -9.07 -15.28 -10.40
CA LYS A 300 -10.33 -15.83 -10.88
C LYS A 300 -10.42 -15.68 -12.40
N LEU A 301 -10.91 -16.72 -13.08
CA LEU A 301 -11.18 -16.73 -14.52
C LEU A 301 -12.48 -15.97 -14.83
N ASP A 302 -12.59 -15.37 -16.01
CA ASP A 302 -13.79 -14.65 -16.46
C ASP A 302 -15.04 -15.57 -16.42
N ALA A 303 -14.89 -16.85 -16.77
CA ALA A 303 -16.01 -17.80 -16.82
C ALA A 303 -16.69 -18.08 -15.47
N VAL A 304 -16.01 -17.81 -14.35
CA VAL A 304 -16.57 -17.92 -13.00
C VAL A 304 -16.82 -16.55 -12.36
N TRP A 305 -16.36 -15.46 -12.97
CA TRP A 305 -16.38 -14.11 -12.40
C TRP A 305 -17.75 -13.72 -11.86
N ASP A 306 -18.79 -13.80 -12.70
CA ASP A 306 -20.17 -13.41 -12.36
C ASP A 306 -20.94 -14.47 -11.57
N LYS A 307 -20.51 -15.74 -11.60
CA LYS A 307 -21.22 -16.85 -10.96
C LYS A 307 -21.04 -16.88 -9.42
N ASP A 308 -19.92 -16.35 -8.93
CA ASP A 308 -19.62 -16.30 -7.49
C ASP A 308 -19.48 -14.86 -6.97
N GLN A 309 -20.42 -13.98 -7.34
CA GLN A 309 -20.46 -12.62 -6.80
C GLN A 309 -20.90 -12.57 -5.33
N THR A 310 -21.33 -13.68 -4.74
CA THR A 310 -21.44 -13.81 -3.29
C THR A 310 -20.06 -14.09 -2.71
N PRO A 311 -19.61 -13.33 -1.68
CA PRO A 311 -18.45 -13.70 -0.88
C PRO A 311 -18.83 -14.93 -0.05
N SER A 312 -18.94 -16.09 -0.69
CA SER A 312 -19.16 -17.35 0.00
C SER A 312 -17.83 -17.86 0.56
N GLU A 313 -17.95 -18.51 1.71
CA GLU A 313 -16.95 -18.90 2.72
C GLU A 313 -15.78 -19.78 2.22
N ASN A 314 -15.56 -19.91 0.90
CA ASN A 314 -14.52 -20.73 0.28
C ASN A 314 -13.42 -19.92 -0.43
N SER A 315 -13.17 -18.68 -0.01
CA SER A 315 -12.10 -17.87 -0.58
C SER A 315 -10.76 -18.38 -0.08
N HIS A 316 -10.13 -19.30 -0.84
CA HIS A 316 -8.69 -19.59 -0.74
C HIS A 316 -7.82 -18.36 -1.11
N SER A 317 -8.23 -17.17 -0.73
CA SER A 317 -7.49 -15.94 -0.93
C SER A 317 -6.35 -15.80 0.04
N SER A 318 -6.55 -16.30 1.27
CA SER A 318 -5.54 -16.29 2.33
C SER A 318 -4.82 -17.62 2.39
N PHE A 319 -3.49 -17.57 2.50
CA PHE A 319 -2.64 -18.75 2.62
C PHE A 319 -1.48 -18.51 3.55
N ASP A 320 -1.08 -19.57 4.24
CA ASP A 320 0.07 -19.59 5.12
C ASP A 320 1.29 -20.11 4.36
N VAL A 321 2.40 -19.43 4.58
CA VAL A 321 3.73 -19.78 4.08
C VAL A 321 4.59 -20.18 5.26
N LEU A 322 5.01 -21.44 5.29
CA LEU A 322 6.05 -21.91 6.19
C LEU A 322 7.40 -21.83 5.46
N ALA A 323 8.40 -21.27 6.14
CA ALA A 323 9.77 -21.18 5.68
C ALA A 323 10.74 -21.47 6.85
N PRO A 324 11.97 -21.96 6.58
CA PRO A 324 12.97 -22.23 7.61
C PRO A 324 13.67 -20.96 8.13
N PHE A 325 13.28 -19.79 7.65
CA PHE A 325 13.72 -18.46 8.08
C PHE A 325 12.51 -17.56 8.33
N ASP A 326 12.71 -16.45 9.04
CA ASP A 326 11.64 -15.49 9.33
C ASP A 326 11.31 -14.65 8.08
N ILE A 327 10.43 -15.15 7.22
CA ILE A 327 9.91 -14.43 6.06
C ILE A 327 9.13 -13.15 6.45
N GLY A 328 8.66 -13.07 7.71
CA GLY A 328 8.03 -11.88 8.27
C GLY A 328 9.00 -10.81 8.77
N ALA A 329 10.30 -11.12 8.82
CA ALA A 329 11.36 -10.22 9.26
C ALA A 329 11.63 -9.06 8.30
N SER A 330 11.23 -9.24 7.05
CA SER A 330 11.62 -8.38 5.94
C SER A 330 10.90 -7.04 6.02
N VAL A 331 11.45 -6.14 6.83
CA VAL A 331 11.29 -4.71 6.60
C VAL A 331 12.06 -4.44 5.32
N TYR A 332 11.36 -4.41 4.18
CA TYR A 332 11.98 -3.98 2.95
C TYR A 332 12.26 -2.48 3.07
N THR A 333 13.37 -2.12 3.71
CA THR A 333 13.80 -0.72 3.87
C THR A 333 13.99 -0.05 2.51
N ASP A 334 14.30 -0.86 1.50
CA ASP A 334 14.33 -0.46 0.10
C ASP A 334 13.79 -1.59 -0.79
N VAL A 335 12.50 -1.53 -1.15
CA VAL A 335 11.85 -2.54 -2.01
C VAL A 335 12.31 -2.30 -3.46
N ASP A 336 12.70 -3.35 -4.18
CA ASP A 336 12.92 -3.25 -5.63
C ASP A 336 11.65 -2.70 -6.35
N PRO A 337 11.73 -1.61 -7.14
CA PRO A 337 10.56 -1.00 -7.78
C PRO A 337 9.78 -1.95 -8.71
N VAL A 338 10.48 -2.82 -9.45
CA VAL A 338 9.85 -3.78 -10.37
C VAL A 338 9.08 -4.82 -9.57
N MET A 339 9.69 -5.37 -8.52
CA MET A 339 9.02 -6.31 -7.60
C MET A 339 7.83 -5.69 -6.89
N ALA A 340 7.94 -4.42 -6.48
CA ALA A 340 6.83 -3.70 -5.86
C ALA A 340 5.63 -3.59 -6.80
N VAL A 341 5.84 -3.21 -8.07
CA VAL A 341 4.76 -3.17 -9.08
C VAL A 341 4.18 -4.56 -9.34
N LEU A 342 5.02 -5.59 -9.51
CA LEU A 342 4.54 -6.95 -9.73
C LEU A 342 3.71 -7.46 -8.55
N ASN A 343 4.17 -7.24 -7.32
CA ASN A 343 3.39 -7.57 -6.12
C ASN A 343 2.02 -6.89 -6.18
N ASN A 344 2.01 -5.58 -6.42
CA ASN A 344 0.79 -4.78 -6.42
C ASN A 344 -0.19 -5.22 -7.53
N ILE A 345 0.31 -5.70 -8.68
CA ILE A 345 -0.51 -6.32 -9.72
C ILE A 345 -1.06 -7.66 -9.25
N VAL A 346 -0.23 -8.55 -8.71
CA VAL A 346 -0.64 -9.89 -8.23
C VAL A 346 -1.71 -9.79 -7.13
N THR A 347 -1.58 -8.80 -6.24
CA THR A 347 -2.47 -8.61 -5.09
C THR A 347 -3.45 -7.45 -5.27
N ARG A 348 -3.78 -7.05 -6.50
CA ARG A 348 -4.68 -5.90 -6.76
C ARG A 348 -6.16 -6.13 -6.39
N GLY A 349 -6.55 -7.38 -6.16
CA GLY A 349 -7.93 -7.76 -5.88
C GLY A 349 -8.05 -9.12 -5.21
N ILE A 350 -9.11 -9.32 -4.43
CA ILE A 350 -9.43 -10.63 -3.83
C ILE A 350 -10.88 -11.02 -4.19
N ALA A 351 -11.09 -11.87 -5.20
CA ALA A 351 -10.12 -12.28 -6.23
C ALA A 351 -9.98 -11.22 -7.32
N THR A 352 -8.82 -11.13 -7.95
CA THR A 352 -8.62 -10.35 -9.18
C THR A 352 -8.70 -11.25 -10.42
N LYS A 353 -9.01 -10.68 -11.58
CA LYS A 353 -8.96 -11.43 -12.85
C LYS A 353 -7.54 -11.95 -13.13
N CYS A 354 -7.39 -13.19 -13.60
CA CYS A 354 -6.09 -13.71 -14.01
C CYS A 354 -5.59 -13.07 -15.32
N SER A 355 -4.40 -13.44 -15.80
CA SER A 355 -3.92 -12.97 -17.09
C SER A 355 -4.67 -13.64 -18.26
N PRO A 356 -4.73 -12.98 -19.44
CA PRO A 356 -5.18 -13.61 -20.68
C PRO A 356 -4.40 -14.87 -21.03
N PHE A 357 -3.13 -14.97 -20.64
CA PHE A 357 -2.32 -16.18 -20.82
C PHE A 357 -2.92 -17.39 -20.08
N ILE A 358 -3.33 -17.21 -18.83
CA ILE A 358 -3.98 -18.27 -18.04
C ILE A 358 -5.38 -18.59 -18.61
N GLU A 359 -6.15 -17.58 -18.99
CA GLU A 359 -7.47 -17.76 -19.63
C GLU A 359 -7.36 -18.59 -20.91
N SER A 360 -6.42 -18.23 -21.79
CA SER A 360 -6.17 -18.96 -23.04
C SER A 360 -5.72 -20.40 -22.78
N ALA A 361 -4.90 -20.66 -21.76
CA ALA A 361 -4.53 -22.02 -21.38
C ALA A 361 -5.76 -22.88 -21.03
N PHE A 362 -6.75 -22.32 -20.33
CA PHE A 362 -8.01 -23.00 -20.04
C PHE A 362 -8.85 -23.25 -21.30
N SER A 363 -8.97 -22.23 -22.16
CA SER A 363 -9.64 -22.34 -23.45
C SER A 363 -9.04 -23.44 -24.33
N GLU A 364 -7.71 -23.51 -24.44
CA GLU A 364 -7.00 -24.48 -25.29
C GLU A 364 -6.97 -25.90 -24.72
N ILE A 365 -6.75 -26.04 -23.40
CA ILE A 365 -6.56 -27.35 -22.77
C ILE A 365 -7.90 -28.04 -22.50
N ILE A 366 -8.89 -27.29 -22.01
CA ILE A 366 -10.19 -27.84 -21.62
C ILE A 366 -11.23 -27.66 -22.73
N GLY A 367 -11.20 -26.54 -23.47
CA GLY A 367 -12.19 -26.25 -24.51
C GLY A 367 -13.58 -25.88 -23.98
N ALA A 368 -13.67 -25.47 -22.70
CA ALA A 368 -14.95 -25.05 -22.11
C ALA A 368 -15.27 -23.57 -22.33
N THR A 369 -14.25 -22.76 -22.61
CA THR A 369 -14.34 -21.30 -22.76
C THR A 369 -13.75 -20.84 -24.08
N GLU A 370 -14.17 -19.68 -24.56
CA GLU A 370 -13.64 -19.03 -25.77
C GLU A 370 -13.45 -17.54 -25.54
N GLU A 371 -12.37 -16.97 -26.09
CA GLU A 371 -12.17 -15.52 -26.13
C GLU A 371 -13.22 -14.90 -27.05
N THR A 372 -13.96 -13.94 -26.52
CA THR A 372 -14.86 -13.10 -27.32
C THR A 372 -14.39 -11.66 -27.24
N GLU A 373 -14.42 -10.97 -28.38
CA GLU A 373 -14.15 -9.54 -28.45
C GLU A 373 -15.42 -8.75 -28.77
N LYS A 374 -15.66 -7.69 -28.00
CA LYS A 374 -16.75 -6.74 -28.24
C LYS A 374 -16.25 -5.32 -28.01
N TYR A 375 -16.28 -4.49 -29.06
CA TYR A 375 -15.86 -3.08 -29.01
C TYR A 375 -14.43 -2.87 -28.47
N GLY A 376 -13.49 -3.72 -28.87
CA GLY A 376 -12.08 -3.68 -28.42
C GLY A 376 -11.86 -4.20 -26.99
N SER A 377 -12.92 -4.69 -26.33
CA SER A 377 -12.85 -5.36 -25.04
C SER A 377 -12.88 -6.87 -25.23
N ILE A 378 -12.00 -7.59 -24.53
CA ILE A 378 -12.02 -9.06 -24.50
C ILE A 378 -12.70 -9.59 -23.25
N SER A 379 -13.27 -10.79 -23.37
CA SER A 379 -13.76 -11.58 -22.24
C SER A 379 -13.79 -13.05 -22.61
N TYR A 380 -13.58 -13.94 -21.66
CA TYR A 380 -13.65 -15.39 -21.92
C TYR A 380 -15.01 -15.93 -21.50
N LYS A 381 -15.81 -16.33 -22.48
CA LYS A 381 -17.18 -16.81 -22.26
C LYS A 381 -17.23 -18.31 -22.20
N LEU A 382 -18.12 -18.82 -21.35
CA LEU A 382 -18.40 -20.24 -21.27
C LEU A 382 -19.21 -20.70 -22.49
N ILE A 383 -18.65 -21.64 -23.25
CA ILE A 383 -19.28 -22.22 -24.44
C ILE A 383 -19.70 -23.69 -24.23
N ASN A 384 -19.11 -24.38 -23.24
CA ASN A 384 -19.46 -25.77 -22.91
C ASN A 384 -19.64 -25.97 -21.41
N GLN A 385 -20.89 -25.90 -20.96
CA GLN A 385 -21.27 -26.05 -19.55
C GLN A 385 -20.96 -27.43 -18.98
N ALA A 386 -21.04 -28.50 -19.79
CA ALA A 386 -20.76 -29.86 -19.32
C ALA A 386 -19.27 -30.07 -19.03
N LEU A 387 -18.38 -29.57 -19.89
CA LEU A 387 -16.93 -29.58 -19.63
C LEU A 387 -16.56 -28.71 -18.44
N PHE A 388 -17.17 -27.53 -18.31
CA PHE A 388 -16.97 -26.70 -17.13
C PHE A 388 -17.35 -27.42 -15.84
N SER A 389 -18.55 -28.01 -15.77
CA SER A 389 -18.98 -28.75 -14.57
C SER A 389 -18.07 -29.95 -14.27
N LYS A 390 -17.52 -30.62 -15.29
CA LYS A 390 -16.55 -31.71 -15.10
C LYS A 390 -15.22 -31.24 -14.50
N TYR A 391 -14.76 -30.04 -14.89
CA TYR A 391 -13.46 -29.48 -14.48
C TYR A 391 -13.59 -28.28 -13.54
N GLU A 392 -14.72 -28.13 -12.85
CA GLU A 392 -15.03 -26.92 -12.08
C GLU A 392 -13.96 -26.63 -11.00
N ASN A 393 -13.44 -27.67 -10.34
CA ASN A 393 -12.37 -27.52 -9.36
C ASN A 393 -11.10 -26.92 -9.99
N TYR A 394 -10.77 -27.24 -11.25
CA TYR A 394 -9.60 -26.64 -11.91
C TYR A 394 -9.84 -25.16 -12.23
N PHE A 395 -11.03 -24.81 -12.71
CA PHE A 395 -11.43 -23.42 -12.97
C PHE A 395 -11.35 -22.54 -11.71
N ARG A 396 -11.58 -23.13 -10.54
CA ARG A 396 -11.56 -22.42 -9.26
C ARG A 396 -10.18 -22.38 -8.63
N SER A 397 -9.44 -23.48 -8.66
CA SER A 397 -8.28 -23.67 -7.78
C SER A 397 -6.92 -23.49 -8.46
N ILE A 398 -6.80 -23.75 -9.78
CA ILE A 398 -5.53 -23.50 -10.51
C ILE A 398 -5.17 -22.01 -10.50
N PRO A 399 -6.08 -21.06 -10.81
CA PRO A 399 -5.75 -19.64 -10.77
C PRO A 399 -5.30 -19.18 -9.38
N VAL A 400 -5.91 -19.71 -8.31
CA VAL A 400 -5.52 -19.44 -6.93
C VAL A 400 -4.10 -19.94 -6.65
N GLY A 401 -3.78 -21.18 -7.04
CA GLY A 401 -2.44 -21.74 -6.88
C GLY A 401 -1.37 -20.95 -7.63
N VAL A 402 -1.72 -20.43 -8.81
CA VAL A 402 -0.87 -19.51 -9.56
C VAL A 402 -0.59 -18.24 -8.76
N ALA A 403 -1.63 -17.58 -8.23
CA ALA A 403 -1.46 -16.36 -7.44
C ALA A 403 -0.60 -16.58 -6.18
N TRP A 404 -0.78 -17.71 -5.48
CA TRP A 404 0.00 -18.05 -4.28
C TRP A 404 1.48 -18.23 -4.59
N ILE A 405 1.81 -18.99 -5.63
CA ILE A 405 3.20 -19.21 -6.05
C ILE A 405 3.81 -17.88 -6.50
N GLN A 406 3.10 -17.06 -7.28
CA GLN A 406 3.61 -15.76 -7.71
C GLN A 406 3.90 -14.83 -6.54
N LYS A 407 2.96 -14.70 -5.59
CA LYS A 407 3.15 -13.90 -4.38
C LYS A 407 4.35 -14.41 -3.58
N MET A 408 4.45 -15.73 -3.35
CA MET A 408 5.57 -16.29 -2.59
C MET A 408 6.92 -16.07 -3.30
N VAL A 409 7.01 -16.29 -4.62
CA VAL A 409 8.26 -16.08 -5.38
C VAL A 409 8.72 -14.64 -5.30
N ILE A 410 7.80 -13.67 -5.36
CA ILE A 410 8.15 -12.25 -5.17
C ILE A 410 8.71 -12.00 -3.76
N GLU A 411 8.12 -12.60 -2.72
CA GLU A 411 8.68 -12.51 -1.35
C GLU A 411 10.05 -13.20 -1.23
N ALA A 412 10.25 -14.35 -1.87
CA ALA A 412 11.54 -15.04 -1.87
C ALA A 412 12.65 -14.19 -2.50
N ILE A 413 12.32 -13.44 -3.56
CA ILE A 413 13.23 -12.47 -4.19
C ILE A 413 13.49 -11.29 -3.25
N LEU A 414 12.43 -10.67 -2.73
CA LEU A 414 12.55 -9.48 -1.89
C LEU A 414 13.29 -9.76 -0.57
N THR A 415 13.18 -10.98 -0.03
CA THR A 415 13.95 -11.44 1.14
C THR A 415 15.43 -11.71 0.83
N GLY A 416 15.83 -11.65 -0.45
CA GLY A 416 17.20 -11.95 -0.89
C GLY A 416 17.55 -13.43 -0.93
N GLN A 417 16.58 -14.32 -0.68
CA GLN A 417 16.80 -15.77 -0.66
C GLN A 417 16.81 -16.39 -2.07
N LEU A 418 16.14 -15.74 -3.02
CA LEU A 418 16.13 -16.11 -4.43
C LEU A 418 16.78 -15.02 -5.27
N ASP A 419 17.93 -15.34 -5.87
CA ASP A 419 18.75 -14.39 -6.62
C ASP A 419 18.24 -14.22 -8.06
N LEU A 420 17.78 -13.00 -8.39
CA LEU A 420 17.30 -12.62 -9.72
C LEU A 420 18.41 -12.40 -10.76
N GLU A 421 19.67 -12.28 -10.34
CA GLU A 421 20.78 -12.01 -11.25
C GLU A 421 21.37 -13.30 -11.87
N GLN A 422 20.88 -14.47 -11.45
CA GLN A 422 21.24 -15.75 -12.06
C GLN A 422 20.65 -15.92 -13.46
N GLU A 423 21.35 -16.60 -14.36
CA GLU A 423 20.83 -16.90 -15.71
C GLU A 423 19.64 -17.88 -15.69
N SER A 424 19.65 -18.81 -14.73
CA SER A 424 18.60 -19.83 -14.58
C SER A 424 18.43 -20.25 -13.13
N TRP A 425 17.23 -20.72 -12.80
CA TRP A 425 16.91 -21.37 -11.53
C TRP A 425 16.56 -22.83 -11.74
N ASP A 426 17.14 -23.71 -10.93
CA ASP A 426 16.69 -25.08 -10.80
C ASP A 426 15.62 -25.17 -9.70
N VAL A 427 14.39 -25.48 -10.08
CA VAL A 427 13.23 -25.40 -9.17
C VAL A 427 12.52 -26.75 -9.07
N VAL A 428 12.20 -27.17 -7.85
CA VAL A 428 11.32 -28.33 -7.58
C VAL A 428 10.01 -27.85 -6.99
N VAL A 429 8.90 -28.30 -7.55
CA VAL A 429 7.57 -28.05 -6.97
C VAL A 429 6.84 -29.37 -6.76
N LYS A 430 6.39 -29.62 -5.54
CA LYS A 430 5.48 -30.70 -5.21
C LYS A 430 4.06 -30.16 -5.19
N GLU A 431 3.22 -30.70 -6.05
CA GLU A 431 1.81 -30.32 -6.21
C GLU A 431 0.90 -31.45 -5.73
N ASP A 432 0.05 -31.17 -4.74
CA ASP A 432 -1.03 -32.08 -4.37
C ASP A 432 -2.33 -31.75 -5.13
N GLY A 433 -2.55 -32.46 -6.23
CA GLY A 433 -3.84 -32.51 -6.91
C GLY A 433 -4.18 -31.32 -7.81
N ILE A 434 -3.40 -30.24 -7.83
CA ILE A 434 -3.68 -29.03 -8.62
C ILE A 434 -2.45 -28.60 -9.46
N PRO A 435 -2.50 -28.75 -10.80
CA PRO A 435 -1.37 -28.43 -11.68
C PRO A 435 -1.30 -26.92 -11.97
N CYS A 436 -0.50 -26.17 -11.21
CA CYS A 436 -0.50 -24.70 -11.25
C CYS A 436 0.90 -24.07 -11.38
N SER A 437 1.96 -24.76 -10.95
CA SER A 437 3.31 -24.19 -10.86
C SER A 437 3.89 -23.74 -12.20
N ALA A 438 3.73 -24.54 -13.26
CA ALA A 438 4.24 -24.18 -14.58
C ALA A 438 3.58 -22.91 -15.13
N LEU A 439 2.26 -22.77 -14.98
CA LEU A 439 1.54 -21.54 -15.34
C LEU A 439 2.04 -20.36 -14.48
N ALA A 440 2.25 -20.57 -13.19
CA ALA A 440 2.67 -19.51 -12.28
C ALA A 440 4.00 -18.87 -12.68
N PHE A 441 5.02 -19.68 -12.94
CA PHE A 441 6.34 -19.20 -13.39
C PHE A 441 6.27 -18.60 -14.79
N ALA A 442 5.55 -19.23 -15.73
CA ALA A 442 5.45 -18.72 -17.09
C ALA A 442 4.74 -17.35 -17.15
N ASP A 443 3.68 -17.18 -16.37
CA ASP A 443 2.93 -15.93 -16.29
C ASP A 443 3.72 -14.82 -15.59
N LEU A 444 4.40 -15.13 -14.47
CA LEU A 444 5.27 -14.17 -13.78
C LEU A 444 6.45 -13.72 -14.65
N ASN A 445 7.06 -14.67 -15.38
CA ASN A 445 8.11 -14.40 -16.36
C ASN A 445 7.64 -13.41 -17.45
N GLN A 446 6.42 -13.56 -17.97
CA GLN A 446 5.86 -12.60 -18.94
C GLN A 446 5.68 -11.22 -18.29
N MET A 447 5.02 -11.14 -17.13
CA MET A 447 4.80 -9.87 -16.44
C MET A 447 6.12 -9.13 -16.16
N PHE A 448 7.12 -9.84 -15.61
CA PHE A 448 8.43 -9.28 -15.31
C PHE A 448 9.12 -8.75 -16.56
N ASN A 449 9.22 -9.55 -17.62
CA ASN A 449 9.97 -9.16 -18.82
C ASN A 449 9.30 -8.00 -19.56
N HIS A 450 7.96 -7.95 -19.63
CA HIS A 450 7.25 -6.82 -20.20
C HIS A 450 7.49 -5.53 -19.39
N LEU A 451 7.46 -5.61 -18.06
CA LEU A 451 7.69 -4.46 -17.18
C LEU A 451 9.13 -3.93 -17.30
N CYS A 452 10.11 -4.82 -17.21
CA CYS A 452 11.53 -4.50 -17.35
C CYS A 452 11.83 -3.91 -18.73
N SER A 453 11.25 -4.45 -19.80
CA SER A 453 11.45 -3.93 -21.16
C SER A 453 10.99 -2.47 -21.33
N LEU A 454 9.94 -2.06 -20.59
CA LEU A 454 9.47 -0.68 -20.53
C LEU A 454 10.38 0.20 -19.67
N SER A 455 11.04 -0.33 -18.62
CA SER A 455 11.92 0.43 -17.74
C SER A 455 13.15 0.96 -18.49
N VAL A 456 13.60 2.17 -18.14
CA VAL A 456 14.87 2.73 -18.62
C VAL A 456 16.05 2.06 -17.93
N LYS A 457 15.98 1.84 -16.61
CA LYS A 457 17.09 1.28 -15.82
C LYS A 457 17.19 -0.24 -15.97
N ASP A 458 16.07 -0.92 -16.06
CA ASP A 458 15.99 -2.38 -15.98
C ASP A 458 15.77 -3.04 -17.34
N SER A 459 16.01 -2.34 -18.45
CA SER A 459 15.67 -2.83 -19.79
C SER A 459 16.34 -4.12 -20.20
N GLU A 460 17.51 -4.40 -19.64
CA GLU A 460 18.28 -5.62 -19.91
C GLU A 460 18.04 -6.70 -18.87
N ARG A 461 17.37 -6.38 -17.76
CA ARG A 461 17.04 -7.37 -16.73
C ARG A 461 16.02 -8.37 -17.28
N ARG A 462 16.28 -9.65 -17.09
CA ARG A 462 15.41 -10.74 -17.54
C ARG A 462 15.06 -11.63 -16.37
N PHE A 463 13.84 -12.16 -16.39
CA PHE A 463 13.46 -13.18 -15.42
C PHE A 463 14.30 -14.43 -15.69
N PRO A 464 14.94 -15.04 -14.66
CA PRO A 464 15.79 -16.19 -14.86
C PRO A 464 15.04 -17.36 -15.51
N LYS A 465 15.74 -18.11 -16.36
CA LYS A 465 15.15 -19.31 -16.97
C LYS A 465 14.84 -20.34 -15.88
N VAL A 466 13.58 -20.74 -15.75
CA VAL A 466 13.17 -21.72 -14.74
C VAL A 466 13.26 -23.14 -15.29
N ASN A 467 14.22 -23.93 -14.80
CA ASN A 467 14.29 -25.38 -15.03
C ASN A 467 13.38 -26.07 -14.01
N LEU A 468 12.10 -26.21 -14.35
CA LEU A 468 11.07 -26.66 -13.43
C LEU A 468 10.91 -28.19 -13.43
N SER A 469 11.07 -28.80 -12.26
CA SER A 469 10.78 -30.21 -11.98
C SER A 469 9.54 -30.33 -11.10
N ILE A 470 8.48 -30.97 -11.60
CA ILE A 470 7.17 -31.01 -10.93
C ILE A 470 6.88 -32.42 -10.41
N ILE A 471 6.66 -32.56 -9.11
CA ILE A 471 6.19 -33.79 -8.50
C ILE A 471 4.66 -33.68 -8.38
N SER A 472 3.93 -34.39 -9.24
CA SER A 472 2.46 -34.34 -9.29
C SER A 472 1.90 -35.76 -9.45
N PRO A 473 1.74 -36.52 -8.35
CA PRO A 473 1.33 -37.93 -8.40
C PRO A 473 -0.01 -38.15 -9.10
N SER A 474 -0.97 -37.24 -8.88
CA SER A 474 -2.34 -37.36 -9.41
C SER A 474 -2.54 -36.76 -10.80
N ASN A 475 -1.68 -35.83 -11.24
CA ASN A 475 -1.87 -35.09 -12.49
C ASN A 475 -0.58 -34.99 -13.33
N LYS A 476 0.27 -36.01 -13.28
CA LYS A 476 1.57 -36.03 -13.97
C LYS A 476 1.50 -35.67 -15.46
N ASP A 477 0.44 -36.12 -16.15
CA ASP A 477 0.26 -35.92 -17.59
C ASP A 477 -0.60 -34.68 -17.91
N SER A 478 -0.77 -33.77 -16.94
CA SER A 478 -1.55 -32.55 -17.13
C SER A 478 -0.91 -31.65 -18.17
N LYS A 479 -1.70 -31.22 -19.16
CA LYS A 479 -1.25 -30.22 -20.14
C LYS A 479 -0.96 -28.86 -19.50
N PHE A 480 -1.50 -28.57 -18.32
CA PHE A 480 -1.21 -27.34 -17.57
C PHE A 480 0.25 -27.26 -17.07
N HIS A 481 1.02 -28.37 -17.16
CA HIS A 481 2.45 -28.36 -16.88
C HIS A 481 3.31 -27.79 -18.02
N LEU A 482 2.70 -27.40 -19.15
CA LEU A 482 3.36 -26.75 -20.28
C LEU A 482 4.59 -27.52 -20.83
N GLY A 483 4.57 -28.84 -20.74
CA GLY A 483 5.66 -29.71 -21.20
C GLY A 483 6.89 -29.77 -20.29
N ASN A 484 6.83 -29.20 -19.08
CA ASN A 484 7.90 -29.33 -18.08
C ASN A 484 8.07 -30.80 -17.61
N HIS A 485 9.21 -31.09 -16.98
CA HIS A 485 9.50 -32.44 -16.48
C HIS A 485 8.63 -32.77 -15.27
N THR A 486 7.81 -33.81 -15.38
CA THR A 486 6.90 -34.25 -14.32
C THR A 486 7.29 -35.62 -13.77
N TYR A 487 7.06 -35.80 -12.48
CA TYR A 487 7.42 -36.99 -11.70
C TYR A 487 6.22 -37.43 -10.87
N SER A 488 6.02 -38.74 -10.73
CA SER A 488 4.94 -39.29 -9.91
C SER A 488 5.34 -39.47 -8.45
N ALA A 489 6.64 -39.46 -8.16
CA ALA A 489 7.14 -39.57 -6.79
C ALA A 489 8.47 -38.80 -6.61
N PRO A 490 8.72 -38.23 -5.40
CA PRO A 490 9.95 -37.51 -5.09
C PRO A 490 11.25 -38.29 -5.36
N LYS A 491 11.24 -39.61 -5.11
CA LYS A 491 12.37 -40.53 -5.33
C LYS A 491 12.92 -40.59 -6.77
N GLN A 492 12.22 -40.00 -7.73
CA GLN A 492 12.63 -39.97 -9.14
C GLN A 492 13.51 -38.75 -9.47
N LEU A 493 13.67 -37.83 -8.53
CA LEU A 493 14.53 -36.66 -8.62
C LEU A 493 15.83 -36.87 -7.84
N ASP A 494 16.88 -36.17 -8.25
CA ASP A 494 18.17 -36.20 -7.58
C ASP A 494 18.09 -35.42 -6.26
N ARG A 495 18.23 -36.14 -5.14
CA ARG A 495 18.21 -35.55 -3.79
C ARG A 495 19.55 -34.94 -3.38
N GLU A 496 20.62 -35.30 -4.09
CA GLU A 496 21.96 -34.76 -3.83
C GLU A 496 22.20 -33.43 -4.55
N LYS A 497 21.44 -33.17 -5.63
CA LYS A 497 21.42 -31.86 -6.31
C LYS A 497 20.90 -30.77 -5.36
N GLU A 498 21.62 -29.65 -5.35
CA GLU A 498 21.19 -28.43 -4.70
C GLU A 498 20.37 -27.59 -5.69
N TYR A 499 19.11 -27.31 -5.33
CA TYR A 499 18.16 -26.53 -6.11
C TYR A 499 18.13 -25.07 -5.64
N ASP A 500 17.70 -24.13 -6.48
CA ASP A 500 17.56 -22.71 -6.09
C ASP A 500 16.27 -22.45 -5.32
N LEU A 501 15.23 -23.26 -5.54
CA LEU A 501 13.92 -23.09 -4.92
C LEU A 501 13.17 -24.43 -4.82
N VAL A 502 12.60 -24.70 -3.65
CA VAL A 502 11.77 -25.88 -3.41
C VAL A 502 10.43 -25.46 -2.81
N ILE A 503 9.34 -25.82 -3.50
CA ILE A 503 7.97 -25.47 -3.10
C ILE A 503 7.15 -26.75 -2.85
N ASP A 504 6.41 -26.81 -1.75
CA ASP A 504 5.36 -27.80 -1.52
C ASP A 504 4.01 -27.07 -1.41
N ILE A 505 3.10 -27.30 -2.34
CA ILE A 505 1.76 -26.69 -2.35
C ILE A 505 0.66 -27.76 -2.25
N SER A 506 -0.25 -27.56 -1.30
CA SER A 506 -1.47 -28.36 -1.15
C SER A 506 -2.63 -27.48 -0.69
N PHE A 507 -3.80 -27.71 -1.28
CA PHE A 507 -5.06 -27.09 -0.88
C PHE A 507 -5.84 -27.91 0.16
N LYS A 508 -5.38 -29.14 0.46
CA LYS A 508 -6.07 -30.07 1.36
C LYS A 508 -5.50 -30.06 2.77
N GLU A 509 -4.20 -29.80 2.87
CA GLU A 509 -3.47 -29.76 4.13
C GLU A 509 -3.54 -28.37 4.76
N LYS A 510 -3.49 -28.29 6.08
CA LYS A 510 -3.32 -27.04 6.84
C LYS A 510 -1.86 -26.86 7.23
N ALA A 511 -1.47 -25.63 7.56
CA ALA A 511 -0.15 -25.36 8.10
C ALA A 511 0.03 -26.06 9.47
N ASP A 512 1.06 -26.88 9.61
CA ASP A 512 1.46 -27.52 10.87
C ASP A 512 2.89 -27.06 11.23
N PRO A 513 3.06 -25.88 11.85
CA PRO A 513 4.37 -25.37 12.21
C PRO A 513 5.06 -26.19 13.33
N GLU A 514 4.34 -27.08 14.02
CA GLU A 514 4.88 -27.90 15.11
C GLU A 514 5.67 -29.08 14.56
N HIS A 515 5.11 -29.80 13.61
CA HIS A 515 5.71 -31.01 13.06
C HIS A 515 6.28 -30.81 11.65
N VAL A 516 6.38 -29.57 11.17
CA VAL A 516 6.88 -29.28 9.83
C VAL A 516 8.29 -29.84 9.61
N GLN A 517 8.41 -30.70 8.61
CA GLN A 517 9.67 -31.10 8.03
C GLN A 517 9.76 -30.52 6.63
N PHE A 518 10.74 -29.63 6.42
CA PHE A 518 11.03 -29.13 5.09
C PHE A 518 11.60 -30.24 4.23
N SER A 519 11.43 -30.06 2.91
CA SER A 519 11.61 -31.07 1.88
C SER A 519 12.89 -31.91 1.99
N GLU A 520 12.82 -33.12 1.45
CA GLU A 520 13.95 -34.06 1.33
C GLU A 520 15.02 -33.64 0.31
N PHE A 521 14.75 -32.61 -0.51
CA PHE A 521 15.71 -32.04 -1.47
C PHE A 521 16.60 -30.99 -0.80
N LYS A 522 17.79 -30.73 -1.35
CA LYS A 522 18.65 -29.61 -0.91
C LYS A 522 18.28 -28.32 -1.66
N ALA A 523 18.17 -27.20 -0.96
CA ALA A 523 17.92 -25.88 -1.53
C ALA A 523 18.98 -24.88 -1.06
N ARG A 524 19.51 -24.10 -2.01
CA ARG A 524 20.46 -23.02 -1.76
C ARG A 524 19.82 -22.00 -0.82
N TYR A 525 20.62 -21.48 0.12
CA TYR A 525 20.19 -20.50 1.13
C TYR A 525 18.95 -20.91 1.95
N ASN A 526 18.64 -22.21 2.03
CA ASN A 526 17.43 -22.73 2.65
C ASN A 526 16.13 -22.17 2.03
N CYS A 527 16.11 -21.97 0.71
CA CYS A 527 14.98 -21.46 -0.05
C CYS A 527 13.84 -22.52 -0.20
N TYR A 528 13.22 -22.87 0.93
CA TYR A 528 12.12 -23.83 1.02
C TYR A 528 10.83 -23.14 1.44
N PHE A 529 9.73 -23.44 0.75
CA PHE A 529 8.42 -22.90 1.07
C PHE A 529 7.34 -23.97 1.04
N ILE A 530 6.49 -23.97 2.06
CA ILE A 530 5.30 -24.81 2.14
C ILE A 530 4.08 -23.89 2.14
N LEU A 531 3.18 -24.10 1.17
CA LEU A 531 2.00 -23.26 0.93
C LEU A 531 0.73 -24.03 1.30
N ARG A 532 -0.06 -23.49 2.23
CA ARG A 532 -1.29 -24.12 2.75
C ARG A 532 -2.42 -23.09 2.90
N PRO A 533 -3.70 -23.44 2.70
CA PRO A 533 -4.82 -22.57 3.02
C PRO A 533 -4.78 -22.08 4.47
N SER A 534 -4.99 -20.78 4.69
CA SER A 534 -5.09 -20.22 6.03
C SER A 534 -6.55 -20.10 6.47
N ASP A 535 -6.80 -20.26 7.76
CA ASP A 535 -8.09 -19.89 8.40
C ASP A 535 -8.07 -18.45 8.91
N TYR A 536 -6.92 -17.78 8.81
CA TYR A 536 -6.72 -16.41 9.23
C TYR A 536 -6.68 -15.47 8.02
N TYR A 537 -7.20 -14.27 8.21
CA TYR A 537 -7.08 -13.18 7.25
C TYR A 537 -5.98 -12.23 7.69
N SER A 538 -5.31 -11.62 6.72
CA SER A 538 -4.22 -10.67 6.99
C SER A 538 -4.46 -9.41 6.20
N THR A 539 -4.27 -8.23 6.79
CA THR A 539 -4.45 -6.99 6.05
C THR A 539 -3.51 -6.94 4.84
N ARG A 540 -4.09 -6.86 3.64
CA ARG A 540 -3.34 -6.72 2.40
C ARG A 540 -2.66 -5.36 2.33
N GLN A 541 -1.37 -5.37 2.02
CA GLN A 541 -0.57 -4.17 1.84
C GLN A 541 0.04 -4.16 0.44
N ILE A 542 0.06 -2.98 -0.17
CA ILE A 542 0.83 -2.70 -1.37
C ILE A 542 2.25 -2.33 -0.97
N TYR A 543 3.20 -2.57 -1.86
CA TYR A 543 4.58 -2.10 -1.71
C TYR A 543 4.75 -0.77 -2.42
N THR A 544 5.36 0.17 -1.71
CA THR A 544 5.72 1.48 -2.27
C THR A 544 7.24 1.61 -2.32
N SER A 545 7.76 2.20 -3.39
CA SER A 545 9.19 2.37 -3.62
C SER A 545 9.46 3.57 -4.52
N ASP A 546 10.68 3.67 -5.05
CA ASP A 546 11.05 4.61 -6.09
C ASP A 546 10.21 4.37 -7.33
N ARG A 547 9.76 5.46 -7.95
CA ARG A 547 9.04 5.35 -9.21
C ARG A 547 9.96 4.84 -10.30
N ILE A 548 9.43 3.95 -11.13
CA ILE A 548 10.10 3.46 -12.32
C ILE A 548 10.07 4.59 -13.36
N ASN A 549 11.22 4.85 -13.97
CA ASN A 549 11.27 5.73 -15.14
C ASN A 549 11.15 4.86 -16.40
N TYR A 550 10.06 5.02 -17.14
CA TYR A 550 9.79 4.24 -18.34
C TYR A 550 10.32 4.91 -19.59
N LYS A 551 10.65 4.10 -20.60
CA LYS A 551 11.02 4.56 -21.93
C LYS A 551 9.86 5.30 -22.58
N ALA A 552 10.18 6.19 -23.52
CA ALA A 552 9.16 6.78 -24.36
C ALA A 552 8.37 5.68 -25.11
N ILE A 553 7.05 5.84 -25.11
CA ILE A 553 6.09 4.99 -25.85
C ILE A 553 5.56 5.72 -27.09
N ALA A 554 5.77 7.03 -27.18
CA ALA A 554 5.41 7.83 -28.34
C ALA A 554 6.44 8.95 -28.56
N LYS A 555 6.61 9.37 -29.83
CA LYS A 555 7.45 10.50 -30.23
C LYS A 555 6.58 11.64 -30.74
N LEU A 556 6.91 12.85 -30.32
CA LEU A 556 6.32 14.06 -30.89
C LEU A 556 6.99 14.33 -32.25
N THR A 557 6.20 14.36 -33.31
CA THR A 557 6.66 14.67 -34.67
C THR A 557 6.81 16.17 -34.85
N SER A 558 7.53 16.60 -35.90
CA SER A 558 7.63 18.01 -36.28
C SER A 558 6.29 18.67 -36.62
N ALA A 559 5.26 17.86 -36.93
CA ALA A 559 3.90 18.32 -37.20
C ALA A 559 3.06 18.48 -35.92
N GLY A 560 3.62 18.25 -34.73
CA GLY A 560 2.91 18.35 -33.45
C GLY A 560 2.02 17.15 -33.12
N THR A 561 2.10 16.07 -33.92
CA THR A 561 1.37 14.82 -33.68
C THR A 561 2.24 13.80 -32.94
N TYR A 562 1.62 12.86 -32.24
CA TYR A 562 2.35 11.79 -31.56
C TYR A 562 2.31 10.49 -32.37
N GLU A 563 3.48 9.95 -32.66
CA GLU A 563 3.66 8.66 -33.32
C GLU A 563 4.03 7.59 -32.30
N ALA A 564 3.37 6.44 -32.35
CA ALA A 564 3.63 5.32 -31.46
C ALA A 564 5.03 4.72 -31.68
N ILE A 565 5.68 4.31 -30.60
CA ILE A 565 6.88 3.45 -30.68
C ILE A 565 6.39 2.01 -30.51
N ASP A 566 6.21 1.31 -31.62
CA ASP A 566 5.52 0.01 -31.70
C ASP A 566 5.94 -0.98 -30.61
N LYS A 567 7.26 -1.20 -30.44
CA LYS A 567 7.78 -2.13 -29.44
C LYS A 567 7.41 -1.74 -28.00
N SER A 568 7.49 -0.45 -27.66
CA SER A 568 7.10 0.02 -26.33
C SER A 568 5.59 -0.08 -26.12
N VAL A 569 4.80 0.23 -27.16
CA VAL A 569 3.34 0.12 -27.11
C VAL A 569 2.88 -1.34 -27.01
N GLU A 570 3.59 -2.29 -27.62
CA GLU A 570 3.34 -3.72 -27.45
C GLU A 570 3.45 -4.14 -25.98
N HIS A 571 4.54 -3.76 -25.30
CA HIS A 571 4.70 -4.07 -23.87
C HIS A 571 3.65 -3.37 -23.01
N LEU A 572 3.19 -2.19 -23.39
CA LEU A 572 2.13 -1.48 -22.66
C LEU A 572 0.74 -2.10 -22.91
N ASN A 573 0.48 -2.58 -24.13
CA ASN A 573 -0.76 -3.29 -24.48
C ASN A 573 -0.90 -4.61 -23.72
N TYR A 574 0.22 -5.27 -23.38
CA TYR A 574 0.21 -6.42 -22.47
C TYR A 574 -0.47 -6.07 -21.14
N PHE A 575 -0.03 -4.99 -20.47
CA PHE A 575 -0.62 -4.55 -19.20
C PHE A 575 -2.04 -4.01 -19.35
N LEU A 576 -2.33 -3.33 -20.46
CA LEU A 576 -3.69 -2.89 -20.77
C LEU A 576 -4.66 -4.08 -20.86
N THR A 577 -4.25 -5.16 -21.51
CA THR A 577 -5.07 -6.38 -21.67
C THR A 577 -5.17 -7.14 -20.35
N LEU A 578 -4.05 -7.29 -19.64
CA LEU A 578 -3.97 -7.93 -18.33
C LEU A 578 -4.90 -7.29 -17.30
N LEU A 579 -4.86 -5.96 -17.20
CA LEU A 579 -5.54 -5.22 -16.14
C LEU A 579 -6.96 -4.80 -16.52
N PHE A 580 -7.20 -4.40 -17.77
CA PHE A 580 -8.46 -3.77 -18.19
C PHE A 580 -9.19 -4.51 -19.30
N ARG A 581 -8.65 -5.64 -19.79
CA ARG A 581 -9.23 -6.44 -20.88
C ARG A 581 -9.51 -5.61 -22.15
N LYS A 582 -8.60 -4.70 -22.50
CA LYS A 582 -8.67 -3.89 -23.75
C LYS A 582 -7.49 -4.25 -24.65
N LYS A 583 -7.71 -4.40 -25.96
CA LYS A 583 -6.65 -4.77 -26.93
C LYS A 583 -5.73 -3.62 -27.33
N ALA A 584 -6.24 -2.39 -27.34
CA ALA A 584 -5.49 -1.24 -27.81
C ALA A 584 -5.96 0.06 -27.15
N PHE A 585 -5.08 1.06 -27.15
CA PHE A 585 -5.38 2.42 -26.72
C PHE A 585 -6.24 3.16 -27.74
N ARG A 586 -7.13 4.02 -27.26
CA ARG A 586 -7.83 4.99 -28.08
C ARG A 586 -6.89 6.15 -28.46
N PRO A 587 -7.15 6.83 -29.58
CA PRO A 587 -6.43 8.05 -29.93
C PRO A 587 -6.40 9.06 -28.78
N GLY A 588 -5.26 9.72 -28.60
CA GLY A 588 -5.04 10.71 -27.53
C GLY A 588 -4.70 10.14 -26.15
N GLN A 589 -4.88 8.83 -25.88
CA GLN A 589 -4.48 8.22 -24.60
C GLN A 589 -2.97 8.03 -24.49
N LEU A 590 -2.33 7.53 -25.56
CA LEU A 590 -0.89 7.25 -25.59
C LEU A 590 -0.01 8.47 -25.27
N PRO A 591 -0.29 9.68 -25.81
CA PRO A 591 0.49 10.87 -25.47
C PRO A 591 0.46 11.24 -23.98
N ILE A 592 -0.70 11.07 -23.32
CA ILE A 592 -0.84 11.32 -21.87
C ILE A 592 -0.01 10.30 -21.09
N LEU A 593 -0.16 9.02 -21.41
CA LEU A 593 0.60 7.93 -20.80
C LEU A 593 2.12 8.08 -21.01
N ASN A 594 2.54 8.53 -22.20
CA ASN A 594 3.95 8.74 -22.54
C ASN A 594 4.63 9.69 -21.57
N ARG A 595 3.96 10.78 -21.19
CA ARG A 595 4.47 11.74 -20.21
C ARG A 595 4.45 11.17 -18.80
N ALA A 596 3.31 10.61 -18.40
CA ALA A 596 3.14 10.09 -17.05
C ALA A 596 4.14 8.99 -16.69
N LEU A 597 4.34 8.01 -17.58
CA LEU A 597 5.27 6.91 -17.36
C LEU A 597 6.74 7.37 -17.37
N GLN A 598 7.05 8.53 -17.97
CA GLN A 598 8.35 9.20 -17.84
C GLN A 598 8.43 10.09 -16.57
N ASN A 599 7.48 9.97 -15.64
CA ASN A 599 7.36 10.78 -14.43
C ASN A 599 7.24 12.29 -14.70
N LYS A 600 6.67 12.67 -15.84
CA LYS A 600 6.38 14.08 -16.19
C LYS A 600 4.90 14.41 -15.96
N SER A 601 4.63 15.61 -15.46
CA SER A 601 3.26 16.12 -15.33
C SER A 601 2.60 16.28 -16.70
N VAL A 602 1.28 16.16 -16.76
CA VAL A 602 0.50 16.25 -18.00
C VAL A 602 -0.83 16.95 -17.77
N ILE A 603 -1.17 17.90 -18.65
CA ILE A 603 -2.49 18.49 -18.79
C ILE A 603 -3.14 17.85 -20.02
N GLY A 604 -3.99 16.86 -19.80
CA GLY A 604 -4.60 16.04 -20.85
C GLY A 604 -6.02 16.48 -21.19
N LEU A 605 -6.24 16.82 -22.45
CA LEU A 605 -7.56 17.15 -22.99
C LEU A 605 -8.05 15.99 -23.87
N LEU A 606 -9.07 15.28 -23.38
CA LEU A 606 -9.70 14.17 -24.09
C LEU A 606 -11.22 14.30 -23.99
N PRO A 607 -11.96 14.18 -25.10
CA PRO A 607 -13.41 14.33 -25.09
C PRO A 607 -14.08 13.38 -24.09
N THR A 608 -15.26 13.75 -23.61
CA THR A 608 -16.04 12.89 -22.71
C THR A 608 -16.27 11.50 -23.32
N GLY A 609 -16.02 10.46 -22.53
CA GLY A 609 -16.02 9.07 -23.01
C GLY A 609 -14.74 8.65 -23.76
N GLY A 610 -13.77 9.55 -23.97
CA GLY A 610 -12.46 9.26 -24.56
C GLY A 610 -11.55 8.38 -23.69
N GLY A 611 -11.99 8.03 -22.48
CA GLY A 611 -11.25 7.16 -21.56
C GLY A 611 -10.12 7.86 -20.83
N LYS A 612 -10.38 9.07 -20.30
CA LYS A 612 -9.45 9.81 -19.43
C LYS A 612 -8.98 8.97 -18.26
N SER A 613 -9.91 8.34 -17.55
CA SER A 613 -9.63 7.56 -16.35
C SER A 613 -8.64 6.42 -16.55
N LEU A 614 -8.73 5.74 -17.69
CA LEU A 614 -7.83 4.66 -18.05
C LEU A 614 -6.35 5.09 -18.05
N THR A 615 -6.06 6.36 -18.40
CA THR A 615 -4.67 6.84 -18.51
C THR A 615 -3.96 6.88 -17.16
N TYR A 616 -4.56 7.49 -16.13
CA TYR A 616 -3.95 7.47 -14.79
C TYR A 616 -4.15 6.13 -14.09
N GLN A 617 -5.24 5.39 -14.35
CA GLN A 617 -5.46 4.08 -13.75
C GLN A 617 -4.38 3.09 -14.18
N LEU A 618 -4.07 3.03 -15.47
CA LEU A 618 -2.99 2.20 -15.98
C LEU A 618 -1.62 2.69 -15.47
N ALA A 619 -1.36 4.00 -15.52
CA ALA A 619 -0.09 4.54 -15.05
C ALA A 619 0.15 4.24 -13.55
N ALA A 620 -0.89 4.36 -12.71
CA ALA A 620 -0.82 4.07 -11.28
C ALA A 620 -0.54 2.59 -11.00
N MET A 621 -1.18 1.67 -11.72
CA MET A 621 -0.89 0.22 -11.60
C MET A 621 0.55 -0.13 -12.01
N LEU A 622 1.18 0.70 -12.85
CA LEU A 622 2.57 0.57 -13.27
C LEU A 622 3.52 1.45 -12.43
N GLN A 623 3.14 1.88 -11.23
CA GLN A 623 4.07 2.53 -10.31
C GLN A 623 3.95 1.97 -8.89
N PRO A 624 5.05 1.87 -8.14
CA PRO A 624 5.02 1.36 -6.78
C PRO A 624 4.67 2.48 -5.79
N GLY A 625 3.39 2.88 -5.75
CA GLY A 625 2.95 3.94 -4.84
C GLY A 625 1.44 4.21 -4.86
N VAL A 626 1.00 4.98 -3.86
CA VAL A 626 -0.39 5.46 -3.77
C VAL A 626 -0.62 6.57 -4.81
N THR A 627 -1.75 6.54 -5.49
CA THR A 627 -2.22 7.62 -6.36
C THR A 627 -3.41 8.30 -5.72
N ILE A 628 -3.30 9.61 -5.49
CA ILE A 628 -4.41 10.45 -5.02
C ILE A 628 -5.16 10.99 -6.23
N ILE A 629 -6.48 10.84 -6.24
CA ILE A 629 -7.36 11.32 -7.30
C ILE A 629 -8.32 12.33 -6.70
N ILE A 630 -8.30 13.55 -7.25
CA ILE A 630 -9.15 14.66 -6.85
C ILE A 630 -10.29 14.78 -7.83
N ASP A 631 -11.49 14.44 -7.37
CA ASP A 631 -12.72 14.54 -8.17
C ASP A 631 -13.63 15.66 -7.61
N PRO A 632 -14.35 16.40 -8.48
CA PRO A 632 -15.28 17.42 -8.04
C PRO A 632 -16.60 16.84 -7.49
N LEU A 633 -16.99 15.63 -7.91
CA LEU A 633 -18.30 15.07 -7.62
C LEU A 633 -18.19 13.73 -6.91
N LYS A 634 -19.00 13.54 -5.87
CA LYS A 634 -19.06 12.28 -5.12
C LYS A 634 -19.53 11.11 -6.00
N SER A 635 -20.51 11.35 -6.87
CA SER A 635 -20.99 10.36 -7.84
C SER A 635 -19.88 9.89 -8.77
N LEU A 636 -19.00 10.80 -9.20
CA LEU A 636 -17.86 10.46 -10.05
C LEU A 636 -16.84 9.59 -9.31
N MET A 637 -16.56 9.88 -8.04
CA MET A 637 -15.72 9.02 -7.19
C MET A 637 -16.30 7.62 -7.07
N GLN A 638 -17.62 7.53 -6.84
CA GLN A 638 -18.33 6.26 -6.69
C GLN A 638 -18.29 5.44 -7.98
N ASP A 639 -18.60 6.05 -9.13
CA ASP A 639 -18.56 5.39 -10.44
C ASP A 639 -17.17 4.81 -10.76
N GLN A 640 -16.10 5.56 -10.44
CA GLN A 640 -14.73 5.10 -10.65
C GLN A 640 -14.33 3.99 -9.66
N TYR A 641 -14.72 4.13 -8.39
CA TYR A 641 -14.49 3.12 -7.36
C TYR A 641 -15.16 1.79 -7.73
N ASP A 642 -16.45 1.82 -8.07
CA ASP A 642 -17.21 0.64 -8.49
C ASP A 642 -16.68 0.06 -9.80
N GLY A 643 -16.27 0.92 -10.74
CA GLY A 643 -15.63 0.52 -11.99
C GLY A 643 -14.38 -0.31 -11.76
N LEU A 644 -13.45 0.14 -10.91
CA LEU A 644 -12.24 -0.62 -10.54
C LEU A 644 -12.59 -1.95 -9.86
N ARG A 645 -13.52 -1.97 -8.91
CA ARG A 645 -13.92 -3.20 -8.22
C ARG A 645 -14.56 -4.21 -9.16
N SER A 646 -15.37 -3.77 -10.11
CA SER A 646 -16.05 -4.64 -11.08
C SER A 646 -15.08 -5.45 -11.97
N ILE A 647 -13.88 -4.91 -12.19
CA ILE A 647 -12.81 -5.57 -12.97
C ILE A 647 -11.77 -6.29 -12.10
N GLY A 648 -11.99 -6.34 -10.77
CA GLY A 648 -11.13 -7.06 -9.84
C GLY A 648 -9.98 -6.22 -9.27
N ILE A 649 -10.09 -4.90 -9.25
CA ILE A 649 -9.15 -4.00 -8.60
C ILE A 649 -9.85 -3.39 -7.39
N ASP A 650 -9.66 -3.99 -6.21
CA ASP A 650 -10.28 -3.54 -4.94
C ASP A 650 -9.27 -2.89 -3.97
N VAL A 651 -8.01 -2.74 -4.39
CA VAL A 651 -6.99 -1.87 -3.74
C VAL A 651 -7.29 -0.39 -3.97
N CYS A 652 -8.53 0.02 -3.71
CA CYS A 652 -9.03 1.37 -3.91
C CYS A 652 -9.88 1.83 -2.72
N THR A 653 -9.97 3.13 -2.52
CA THR A 653 -10.78 3.76 -1.47
C THR A 653 -11.23 5.14 -1.90
N TYR A 654 -12.30 5.64 -1.28
CA TYR A 654 -12.75 7.02 -1.42
C TYR A 654 -12.88 7.70 -0.05
N ILE A 655 -12.69 9.02 -0.01
CA ILE A 655 -12.78 9.85 1.20
C ILE A 655 -13.63 11.07 0.88
N ASN A 656 -14.93 10.98 1.18
CA ASN A 656 -15.89 12.05 0.94
C ASN A 656 -16.63 12.42 2.24
N SER A 657 -17.76 13.13 2.13
CA SER A 657 -18.56 13.58 3.28
C SER A 657 -19.81 12.72 3.53
N GLU A 658 -19.99 11.62 2.80
CA GLU A 658 -21.08 10.65 3.01
C GLU A 658 -20.70 9.60 4.04
N LEU A 659 -19.41 9.28 4.14
CA LEU A 659 -18.85 8.45 5.20
C LEU A 659 -18.99 9.14 6.56
N ASP A 660 -19.38 8.37 7.56
CA ASP A 660 -19.38 8.84 8.94
C ASP A 660 -17.94 9.02 9.48
N TYR A 661 -17.80 9.49 10.72
CA TYR A 661 -16.46 9.73 11.27
C TYR A 661 -15.62 8.43 11.39
N PRO A 662 -16.13 7.33 12.00
CA PRO A 662 -15.42 6.05 12.05
C PRO A 662 -15.02 5.49 10.68
N GLU A 663 -15.94 5.43 9.73
CA GLU A 663 -15.68 4.89 8.38
C GLU A 663 -14.62 5.72 7.66
N ARG A 664 -14.78 7.05 7.69
CA ARG A 664 -13.81 7.96 7.09
C ARG A 664 -12.43 7.84 7.70
N ALA A 665 -12.33 7.65 9.02
CA ALA A 665 -11.05 7.43 9.69
C ALA A 665 -10.40 6.11 9.25
N ALA A 666 -11.20 5.04 9.09
CA ALA A 666 -10.73 3.76 8.57
C ALA A 666 -10.23 3.89 7.11
N HIS A 667 -10.95 4.61 6.25
CA HIS A 667 -10.53 4.87 4.87
C HIS A 667 -9.25 5.72 4.81
N GLU A 668 -9.10 6.72 5.68
CA GLU A 668 -7.86 7.49 5.82
C GLU A 668 -6.69 6.60 6.29
N GLU A 669 -6.95 5.67 7.22
CA GLU A 669 -5.97 4.71 7.71
C GLU A 669 -5.53 3.70 6.64
N MET A 670 -6.44 3.24 5.77
CA MET A 670 -6.10 2.39 4.61
C MET A 670 -5.05 3.05 3.72
N VAL A 671 -5.18 4.37 3.49
CA VAL A 671 -4.20 5.15 2.73
C VAL A 671 -2.86 5.24 3.46
N GLU A 672 -2.90 5.56 4.76
CA GLU A 672 -1.68 5.69 5.58
C GLU A 672 -0.89 4.40 5.73
N ASN A 673 -1.57 3.26 5.81
CA ASN A 673 -0.98 1.95 6.06
C ASN A 673 -0.62 1.18 4.77
N SER A 674 -0.57 1.87 3.62
CA SER A 674 -0.22 1.29 2.32
C SER A 674 -1.15 0.14 1.90
N GLN A 675 -2.47 0.30 2.05
CA GLN A 675 -3.44 -0.76 1.72
C GLN A 675 -4.13 -0.54 0.37
N VAL A 676 -3.91 0.62 -0.26
CA VAL A 676 -4.61 1.04 -1.49
C VAL A 676 -3.67 1.68 -2.49
N ILE A 677 -3.89 1.41 -3.78
CA ILE A 677 -3.25 2.11 -4.91
C ILE A 677 -4.03 3.37 -5.25
N PHE A 678 -5.37 3.33 -5.16
CA PHE A 678 -6.24 4.43 -5.58
C PHE A 678 -6.96 5.06 -4.39
N ALA A 679 -6.77 6.36 -4.19
CA ALA A 679 -7.46 7.13 -3.14
C ALA A 679 -8.22 8.32 -3.75
N PHE A 680 -9.53 8.16 -3.94
CA PHE A 680 -10.43 9.21 -4.45
C PHE A 680 -10.83 10.17 -3.33
N MET A 681 -10.78 11.48 -3.58
CA MET A 681 -11.21 12.46 -2.58
C MET A 681 -11.64 13.80 -3.19
N SER A 682 -12.45 14.53 -2.43
CA SER A 682 -12.83 15.91 -2.78
C SER A 682 -11.66 16.89 -2.66
N PRO A 683 -11.62 17.98 -3.44
CA PRO A 683 -10.55 19.00 -3.34
C PRO A 683 -10.51 19.68 -1.97
N GLU A 684 -11.66 19.82 -1.29
CA GLU A 684 -11.75 20.38 0.05
C GLU A 684 -10.96 19.54 1.08
N ARG A 685 -10.83 18.23 0.86
CA ARG A 685 -10.11 17.33 1.77
C ARG A 685 -8.64 17.72 1.92
N LEU A 686 -7.98 18.07 0.82
CA LEU A 686 -6.58 18.52 0.83
C LEU A 686 -6.38 19.86 1.52
N CYS A 687 -7.45 20.64 1.75
CA CYS A 687 -7.38 21.89 2.50
C CYS A 687 -7.41 21.66 4.02
N ILE A 688 -7.83 20.49 4.49
CA ILE A 688 -7.94 20.17 5.92
C ILE A 688 -6.55 19.98 6.53
N TYR A 689 -6.28 20.68 7.64
CA TYR A 689 -4.96 20.65 8.29
C TYR A 689 -4.60 19.25 8.81
N GLU A 690 -5.53 18.58 9.49
CA GLU A 690 -5.30 17.23 10.03
C GLU A 690 -5.00 16.21 8.94
N PHE A 691 -5.74 16.25 7.82
CA PHE A 691 -5.47 15.36 6.69
C PHE A 691 -4.09 15.63 6.05
N ARG A 692 -3.66 16.89 5.95
CA ARG A 692 -2.29 17.22 5.51
C ARG A 692 -1.22 16.77 6.51
N LYS A 693 -1.54 16.65 7.79
CA LYS A 693 -0.64 16.05 8.79
C LYS A 693 -0.48 14.55 8.56
N ARG A 694 -1.59 13.85 8.29
CA ARG A 694 -1.61 12.44 7.87
C ARG A 694 -0.74 12.18 6.63
N LEU A 695 -0.96 12.95 5.54
CA LEU A 695 -0.15 12.83 4.31
C LEU A 695 1.36 13.04 4.54
N ARG A 696 1.75 13.98 5.40
CA ARG A 696 3.16 14.19 5.76
C ARG A 696 3.75 13.03 6.55
N ASN A 697 2.94 12.38 7.38
CA ASN A 697 3.34 11.26 8.22
C ASN A 697 3.64 10.01 7.39
N MET A 698 2.95 9.82 6.27
CA MET A 698 3.12 8.65 5.39
C MET A 698 4.57 8.41 4.96
N ARG A 699 5.35 9.48 4.70
CA ARG A 699 6.79 9.35 4.39
C ARG A 699 7.58 8.68 5.51
N GLN A 700 7.22 8.93 6.77
CA GLN A 700 7.88 8.31 7.93
C GLN A 700 7.44 6.86 8.13
N LEU A 701 6.23 6.53 7.70
CA LEU A 701 5.72 5.17 7.64
C LEU A 701 6.30 4.36 6.48
N GLY A 702 7.13 4.97 5.61
CA GLY A 702 7.66 4.34 4.41
C GLY A 702 6.62 4.18 3.30
N VAL A 703 5.57 5.00 3.30
CA VAL A 703 4.49 4.98 2.29
C VAL A 703 4.63 6.18 1.37
N TYR A 704 4.81 5.90 0.08
CA TYR A 704 5.11 6.88 -0.95
C TYR A 704 4.01 6.98 -2.01
N PHE A 705 3.95 8.14 -2.66
CA PHE A 705 2.98 8.41 -3.71
C PHE A 705 3.56 8.29 -5.12
N ALA A 706 2.78 7.69 -6.02
CA ALA A 706 3.09 7.59 -7.44
C ALA A 706 2.71 8.89 -8.17
N TYR A 707 1.42 9.28 -8.10
CA TYR A 707 0.86 10.43 -8.84
C TYR A 707 -0.15 11.22 -8.03
N GLY A 708 -0.31 12.49 -8.38
CA GLY A 708 -1.45 13.33 -8.00
C GLY A 708 -2.33 13.60 -9.22
N VAL A 709 -3.58 13.17 -9.20
CA VAL A 709 -4.52 13.33 -10.31
C VAL A 709 -5.57 14.37 -9.92
N ILE A 710 -5.79 15.33 -10.81
CA ILE A 710 -6.84 16.35 -10.69
C ILE A 710 -7.78 16.14 -11.88
N ASP A 711 -8.93 15.52 -11.62
CA ASP A 711 -9.98 15.39 -12.61
C ASP A 711 -10.82 16.67 -12.68
N GLU A 712 -11.34 16.92 -13.87
CA GLU A 712 -11.97 18.18 -14.27
C GLU A 712 -11.17 19.42 -13.85
N VAL A 713 -9.89 19.44 -14.23
CA VAL A 713 -8.94 20.48 -13.86
C VAL A 713 -9.39 21.89 -14.29
N HIS A 714 -10.30 22.01 -15.26
CA HIS A 714 -10.88 23.28 -15.69
C HIS A 714 -11.63 24.03 -14.56
N CYS A 715 -12.06 23.34 -13.50
CA CYS A 715 -12.69 23.94 -12.30
C CYS A 715 -11.79 24.98 -11.60
N VAL A 716 -10.51 25.06 -11.95
CA VAL A 716 -9.58 26.05 -11.39
C VAL A 716 -9.78 27.47 -11.95
N SER A 717 -10.37 27.60 -13.14
CA SER A 717 -10.54 28.89 -13.82
C SER A 717 -11.95 29.45 -13.62
N GLU A 718 -12.06 30.75 -13.31
CA GLU A 718 -13.34 31.47 -13.23
C GLU A 718 -14.05 31.54 -14.59
N TRP A 719 -13.31 31.37 -15.68
CA TRP A 719 -13.83 31.29 -17.05
C TRP A 719 -14.36 29.88 -17.39
N GLY A 720 -14.09 28.89 -16.53
CA GLY A 720 -14.67 27.56 -16.60
C GLY A 720 -16.14 27.58 -16.17
N GLN A 721 -16.95 26.67 -16.72
CA GLN A 721 -18.38 26.59 -16.39
C GLN A 721 -18.64 26.12 -14.94
N ASP A 722 -17.64 25.53 -14.28
CA ASP A 722 -17.74 24.88 -12.98
C ASP A 722 -16.62 25.34 -12.01
N PHE A 723 -16.33 26.63 -11.93
CA PHE A 723 -15.30 27.17 -11.03
C PHE A 723 -15.49 26.72 -9.57
N ARG A 724 -14.39 26.31 -8.93
CA ARG A 724 -14.34 25.94 -7.52
C ARG A 724 -13.11 26.50 -6.84
N PHE A 725 -13.33 27.30 -5.80
CA PHE A 725 -12.25 27.94 -5.04
C PHE A 725 -11.21 26.96 -4.48
N SER A 726 -11.62 25.75 -4.08
CA SER A 726 -10.73 24.71 -3.56
C SER A 726 -9.69 24.22 -4.58
N TYR A 727 -9.94 24.37 -5.89
CA TYR A 727 -9.01 23.97 -6.94
C TYR A 727 -7.75 24.86 -7.01
N LEU A 728 -7.84 26.14 -6.62
CA LEU A 728 -6.73 27.11 -6.64
C LEU A 728 -5.54 26.71 -5.74
N HIS A 729 -5.72 25.74 -4.85
CA HIS A 729 -4.67 25.30 -3.91
C HIS A 729 -4.19 23.88 -4.16
N LEU A 730 -4.73 23.18 -5.17
CA LEU A 730 -4.44 21.76 -5.38
C LEU A 730 -2.99 21.51 -5.77
N GLY A 731 -2.45 22.22 -6.77
CA GLY A 731 -1.05 22.07 -7.18
C GLY A 731 -0.12 22.22 -5.97
N ARG A 732 -0.24 23.33 -5.24
CA ARG A 732 0.56 23.61 -4.04
C ARG A 732 0.43 22.52 -2.98
N ASN A 733 -0.79 22.07 -2.69
CA ASN A 733 -1.03 21.07 -1.66
C ASN A 733 -0.47 19.69 -2.06
N LEU A 734 -0.68 19.28 -3.32
CA LEU A 734 -0.14 18.02 -3.84
C LEU A 734 1.39 18.03 -3.78
N TYR A 735 2.06 19.05 -4.31
CA TYR A 735 3.51 19.14 -4.23
C TYR A 735 4.02 19.22 -2.78
N SER A 736 3.31 19.89 -1.87
CA SER A 736 3.77 20.10 -0.49
C SER A 736 3.58 18.88 0.42
N TYR A 737 2.53 18.08 0.19
CA TYR A 737 2.10 17.05 1.14
C TYR A 737 2.06 15.64 0.56
N VAL A 738 1.96 15.49 -0.75
CA VAL A 738 1.88 14.18 -1.43
C VAL A 738 3.25 13.87 -2.02
N LYS A 739 4.08 13.18 -1.22
CA LYS A 739 5.51 12.99 -1.50
C LYS A 739 5.79 11.62 -2.12
N ALA A 740 6.44 11.64 -3.28
CA ALA A 740 7.17 10.47 -3.76
C ALA A 740 8.35 10.16 -2.84
N LYS A 741 8.94 8.97 -2.98
CA LYS A 741 10.15 8.58 -2.26
C LYS A 741 11.30 9.54 -2.61
N GLU A 742 11.53 9.70 -3.91
CA GLU A 742 12.51 10.61 -4.49
C GLU A 742 11.85 11.60 -5.47
N GLY A 743 12.34 12.83 -5.45
CA GLY A 743 11.88 13.91 -6.32
C GLY A 743 10.45 14.43 -6.03
N GLU A 744 9.96 15.26 -6.93
CA GLU A 744 8.61 15.82 -6.87
C GLU A 744 7.59 14.86 -7.45
N ILE A 745 6.33 14.98 -7.03
CA ILE A 745 5.25 14.18 -7.61
C ILE A 745 4.84 14.69 -8.99
N SER A 746 4.60 13.77 -9.92
CA SER A 746 4.06 14.12 -11.24
C SER A 746 2.53 14.29 -11.13
N LEU A 747 2.02 15.34 -11.76
CA LEU A 747 0.59 15.69 -11.70
C LEU A 747 -0.11 15.37 -13.03
N PHE A 748 -1.32 14.83 -12.93
CA PHE A 748 -2.28 14.80 -14.03
C PHE A 748 -3.30 15.92 -13.82
N GLY A 749 -3.48 16.79 -14.81
CA GLY A 749 -4.63 17.68 -14.93
C GLY A 749 -5.49 17.22 -16.10
N LEU A 750 -6.67 16.67 -15.85
CA LEU A 750 -7.48 16.06 -16.90
C LEU A 750 -8.78 16.83 -17.08
N THR A 751 -9.20 17.01 -18.33
CA THR A 751 -10.53 17.55 -18.63
C THR A 751 -11.01 17.19 -20.03
N ALA A 752 -12.32 17.33 -20.28
CA ALA A 752 -12.91 17.16 -21.60
C ALA A 752 -12.63 18.32 -22.55
N THR A 753 -12.84 19.55 -22.09
CA THR A 753 -12.79 20.75 -22.92
C THR A 753 -12.25 21.92 -22.10
N ALA A 754 -11.30 22.65 -22.67
CA ALA A 754 -10.80 23.89 -22.11
C ALA A 754 -10.47 24.88 -23.23
N SER A 755 -10.85 26.15 -23.05
CA SER A 755 -10.38 27.24 -23.91
C SER A 755 -8.90 27.53 -23.64
N PHE A 756 -8.26 28.31 -24.51
CA PHE A 756 -6.87 28.73 -24.30
C PHE A 756 -6.69 29.50 -22.99
N ASP A 757 -7.63 30.38 -22.62
CA ASP A 757 -7.59 31.14 -21.36
C ASP A 757 -7.69 30.21 -20.14
N VAL A 758 -8.61 29.25 -20.18
CA VAL A 758 -8.76 28.24 -19.11
C VAL A 758 -7.49 27.40 -18.99
N LEU A 759 -6.85 27.01 -20.09
CA LEU A 759 -5.59 26.26 -20.05
C LEU A 759 -4.44 27.08 -19.46
N SER A 760 -4.36 28.37 -19.78
CA SER A 760 -3.35 29.26 -19.20
C SER A 760 -3.53 29.39 -17.68
N ASP A 761 -4.77 29.49 -17.20
CA ASP A 761 -5.07 29.45 -15.77
C ASP A 761 -4.68 28.11 -15.14
N VAL A 762 -5.03 26.98 -15.77
CA VAL A 762 -4.66 25.64 -15.30
C VAL A 762 -3.14 25.49 -15.18
N GLU A 763 -2.40 25.86 -16.22
CA GLU A 763 -0.94 25.78 -16.23
C GLU A 763 -0.32 26.65 -15.13
N ARG A 764 -0.83 27.87 -14.94
CA ARG A 764 -0.37 28.79 -13.89
C ARG A 764 -0.60 28.21 -12.49
N GLU A 765 -1.77 27.64 -12.22
CA GLU A 765 -2.07 27.11 -10.88
C GLU A 765 -1.36 25.77 -10.63
N LEU A 766 -1.26 24.90 -11.63
CA LEU A 766 -0.53 23.64 -11.50
C LEU A 766 0.98 23.86 -11.35
N SER A 767 1.56 24.85 -12.03
CA SER A 767 2.97 25.24 -11.82
C SER A 767 3.20 26.01 -10.50
N CYS A 768 2.16 26.26 -9.72
CA CYS A 768 2.19 27.11 -8.52
C CYS A 768 2.82 28.48 -8.80
N HIS A 769 2.35 29.15 -9.86
CA HIS A 769 2.87 30.40 -10.37
C HIS A 769 4.37 30.32 -10.73
N GLY A 770 4.78 29.22 -11.37
CA GLY A 770 6.16 28.99 -11.81
C GLY A 770 7.12 28.51 -10.72
N ALA A 771 6.64 28.17 -9.52
CA ALA A 771 7.47 27.53 -8.50
C ALA A 771 7.88 26.10 -8.88
N PHE A 772 7.07 25.43 -9.71
CA PHE A 772 7.35 24.12 -10.29
C PHE A 772 7.36 24.22 -11.81
N THR A 773 8.40 23.67 -12.44
CA THR A 773 8.57 23.74 -13.89
C THR A 773 7.61 22.77 -14.59
N LEU A 774 6.71 23.31 -15.41
CA LEU A 774 5.98 22.55 -16.42
C LEU A 774 6.67 22.80 -17.76
N ASP A 775 7.07 21.72 -18.45
CA ASP A 775 7.67 21.86 -19.78
C ASP A 775 6.59 22.18 -20.84
N PRO A 776 6.96 22.75 -22.01
CA PRO A 776 6.00 23.14 -23.05
C PRO A 776 5.15 21.99 -23.60
N GLU A 777 5.62 20.75 -23.49
CA GLU A 777 4.89 19.55 -23.94
C GLU A 777 3.90 19.05 -22.87
N THR A 778 3.72 19.77 -21.75
CA THR A 778 2.79 19.40 -20.67
C THR A 778 1.36 19.35 -21.16
N ILE A 779 0.97 20.23 -22.08
CA ILE A 779 -0.39 20.27 -22.63
C ILE A 779 -0.49 19.26 -23.77
N VAL A 780 -1.33 18.24 -23.57
CA VAL A 780 -1.62 17.20 -24.55
C VAL A 780 -3.08 17.36 -24.97
N ARG A 781 -3.29 17.82 -26.21
CA ARG A 781 -4.62 18.04 -26.77
C ARG A 781 -4.87 17.08 -27.92
N TYR A 782 -5.95 16.29 -27.82
CA TYR A 782 -6.46 15.55 -28.96
C TYR A 782 -7.42 16.44 -29.77
N GLU A 783 -7.03 16.81 -30.98
CA GLU A 783 -7.78 17.79 -31.80
C GLU A 783 -9.01 17.22 -32.50
N ASN A 784 -9.09 15.90 -32.68
CA ASN A 784 -10.22 15.27 -33.35
C ASN A 784 -11.35 14.94 -32.35
N SER A 785 -12.40 15.77 -32.33
CA SER A 785 -13.60 15.51 -31.52
C SER A 785 -14.71 14.79 -32.29
N ASN A 786 -14.46 14.32 -33.51
CA ASN A 786 -15.47 13.69 -34.34
C ASN A 786 -15.90 12.34 -33.74
N ARG A 787 -17.22 12.10 -33.71
CA ARG A 787 -17.84 10.89 -33.18
C ARG A 787 -18.80 10.36 -34.23
N LEU A 788 -18.33 9.39 -35.01
CA LEU A 788 -19.05 8.80 -36.14
C LEU A 788 -20.39 8.16 -35.73
N GLU A 789 -20.45 7.65 -34.50
CA GLU A 789 -21.65 7.08 -33.92
C GLU A 789 -22.71 8.13 -33.52
N LEU A 790 -22.35 9.42 -33.47
CA LEU A 790 -23.27 10.51 -33.15
C LEU A 790 -23.81 11.13 -34.43
N GLN A 791 -25.10 10.91 -34.70
CA GLN A 791 -25.82 11.52 -35.80
C GLN A 791 -26.67 12.68 -35.29
N TYR A 792 -26.39 13.89 -35.78
CA TYR A 792 -27.11 15.10 -35.39
C TYR A 792 -28.22 15.40 -36.39
N LYS A 793 -29.46 15.51 -35.89
CA LYS A 793 -30.62 15.97 -36.67
C LYS A 793 -31.10 17.31 -36.12
N ILE A 794 -31.12 18.33 -36.96
CA ILE A 794 -31.65 19.66 -36.61
C ILE A 794 -33.10 19.72 -37.07
N GLU A 795 -34.01 19.85 -36.11
CA GLU A 795 -35.45 19.97 -36.37
C GLU A 795 -35.93 21.38 -36.09
N ARG A 796 -36.69 21.94 -37.04
CA ARG A 796 -37.28 23.26 -36.86
C ARG A 796 -38.58 23.11 -36.07
N VAL A 797 -38.62 23.72 -34.89
CA VAL A 797 -39.84 23.83 -34.08
C VAL A 797 -40.46 25.18 -34.33
N GLU A 798 -41.67 25.19 -34.89
CA GLU A 798 -42.43 26.43 -35.06
C GLU A 798 -42.95 26.91 -33.71
N VAL A 799 -42.67 28.17 -33.40
CA VAL A 799 -43.13 28.82 -32.19
C VAL A 799 -44.18 29.86 -32.59
N PRO A 800 -45.45 29.72 -32.16
CA PRO A 800 -46.47 30.70 -32.46
C PRO A 800 -46.09 32.03 -31.80
N CYS A 801 -46.03 33.09 -32.60
CA CYS A 801 -45.75 34.44 -32.14
C CYS A 801 -46.96 35.31 -32.50
N ASP A 802 -47.50 36.02 -31.51
CA ASP A 802 -48.58 36.98 -31.76
C ASP A 802 -48.03 38.21 -32.48
N PRO A 803 -48.80 38.86 -33.37
CA PRO A 803 -48.43 40.16 -33.93
C PRO A 803 -48.14 41.17 -32.82
N ASP A 804 -47.05 41.93 -32.97
CA ASP A 804 -46.77 43.04 -32.09
C ASP A 804 -47.56 44.28 -32.52
N LYS A 805 -48.01 45.06 -31.54
CA LYS A 805 -48.81 46.29 -31.78
C LYS A 805 -47.91 47.50 -32.08
N PHE A 806 -46.73 47.27 -32.64
CA PHE A 806 -45.74 48.32 -32.80
C PHE A 806 -46.02 49.25 -34.00
N ASP A 807 -47.02 48.92 -34.83
CA ASP A 807 -47.46 49.76 -35.94
C ASP A 807 -48.99 49.85 -36.04
N ASP A 808 -49.61 50.47 -35.04
CA ASP A 808 -51.06 50.75 -35.02
C ASP A 808 -51.49 51.78 -36.12
N HIS A 809 -50.57 52.30 -36.93
CA HIS A 809 -50.79 53.33 -37.94
C HIS A 809 -50.40 52.95 -39.39
N GLY A 810 -49.91 51.72 -39.63
CA GLY A 810 -49.63 51.19 -40.98
C GLY A 810 -48.38 51.77 -41.68
N LEU A 811 -47.46 52.36 -40.93
CA LEU A 811 -46.23 52.99 -41.45
C LEU A 811 -45.20 51.98 -41.97
N LEU A 812 -45.29 50.71 -41.58
CA LEU A 812 -44.35 49.64 -41.91
C LEU A 812 -44.95 48.59 -42.87
N HIS A 813 -46.02 48.90 -43.61
CA HIS A 813 -46.72 47.95 -44.49
C HIS A 813 -45.84 47.27 -45.56
N ASN A 814 -44.66 47.83 -45.88
CA ASN A 814 -43.68 47.24 -46.81
C ASN A 814 -42.59 46.40 -46.11
N TYR A 815 -42.63 46.25 -44.79
CA TYR A 815 -41.67 45.47 -43.99
C TYR A 815 -42.36 44.25 -43.35
N PRO A 816 -41.60 43.20 -42.97
CA PRO A 816 -42.14 42.08 -42.23
C PRO A 816 -42.83 42.52 -40.93
N MET A 817 -44.00 41.95 -40.64
CA MET A 817 -44.80 42.28 -39.47
C MET A 817 -44.01 42.02 -38.18
N PRO A 818 -43.88 43.00 -37.26
CA PRO A 818 -43.24 42.76 -35.98
C PRO A 818 -44.10 41.78 -35.18
N VAL A 819 -43.44 40.83 -34.51
CA VAL A 819 -44.10 39.81 -33.68
C VAL A 819 -43.59 39.88 -32.26
N LYS A 820 -44.47 39.61 -31.30
CA LYS A 820 -44.09 39.44 -29.90
C LYS A 820 -43.42 38.09 -29.74
N LEU A 821 -42.11 38.11 -29.49
CA LEU A 821 -41.40 36.90 -29.11
C LEU A 821 -41.99 36.39 -27.79
N PRO A 822 -42.42 35.12 -27.71
CA PRO A 822 -42.93 34.56 -26.47
C PRO A 822 -41.81 34.49 -25.41
N ASN A 823 -42.20 34.53 -24.14
CA ASN A 823 -41.25 34.33 -23.04
C ASN A 823 -40.64 32.91 -23.04
N SER A 824 -39.65 32.66 -22.20
CA SER A 824 -38.97 31.35 -22.09
C SER A 824 -39.93 30.16 -21.93
N TRP A 825 -41.09 30.37 -21.29
CA TRP A 825 -42.13 29.37 -21.10
C TRP A 825 -42.91 29.02 -22.38
N GLY A 826 -43.24 30.01 -23.21
CA GLY A 826 -43.93 29.76 -24.49
C GLY A 826 -43.07 28.96 -25.47
N MET A 827 -41.78 29.32 -25.58
CA MET A 827 -40.79 28.53 -26.34
C MET A 827 -40.61 27.12 -25.77
N SER A 828 -40.60 26.96 -24.44
CA SER A 828 -40.48 25.64 -23.81
C SER A 828 -41.71 24.76 -24.06
N ARG A 829 -42.91 25.34 -24.10
CA ARG A 829 -44.15 24.59 -24.41
C ARG A 829 -44.14 24.08 -25.85
N SER A 830 -43.87 24.93 -26.84
CA SER A 830 -43.79 24.49 -28.24
C SER A 830 -42.73 23.39 -28.46
N LYS A 831 -41.56 23.52 -27.81
CA LYS A 831 -40.53 22.46 -27.82
C LYS A 831 -41.03 21.17 -27.16
N SER A 832 -41.73 21.27 -26.03
CA SER A 832 -42.28 20.10 -25.33
C SER A 832 -43.36 19.39 -26.15
N ASP A 833 -44.22 20.14 -26.84
CA ASP A 833 -45.30 19.57 -27.66
C ASP A 833 -44.71 18.86 -28.88
N TYR A 834 -43.75 19.50 -29.57
CA TYR A 834 -43.02 18.86 -30.67
C TYR A 834 -42.27 17.60 -30.20
N LEU A 835 -41.64 17.64 -29.02
CA LEU A 835 -40.94 16.47 -28.47
C LEU A 835 -41.91 15.29 -28.24
N ARG A 836 -43.15 15.54 -27.81
CA ARG A 836 -44.17 14.49 -27.65
C ARG A 836 -44.52 13.81 -28.98
N GLU A 837 -44.52 14.55 -30.09
CA GLU A 837 -44.75 14.00 -31.43
C GLU A 837 -43.51 13.26 -31.98
N LEU A 838 -42.31 13.70 -31.60
CA LEU A 838 -41.05 13.11 -32.05
C LEU A 838 -40.73 11.79 -31.34
N LEU A 839 -40.96 11.71 -30.02
CA LEU A 839 -40.59 10.55 -29.18
C LEU A 839 -41.05 9.20 -29.75
N PRO A 840 -42.30 9.02 -30.22
CA PRO A 840 -42.74 7.75 -30.82
C PRO A 840 -42.02 7.37 -32.12
N LYS A 841 -41.43 8.33 -32.84
CA LYS A 841 -40.72 8.13 -34.12
C LYS A 841 -39.27 7.73 -33.93
N ILE A 842 -38.66 8.05 -32.77
CA ILE A 842 -37.24 7.80 -32.50
C ILE A 842 -36.83 6.33 -32.71
N PRO A 843 -37.57 5.31 -32.23
CA PRO A 843 -37.18 3.91 -32.48
C PRO A 843 -37.14 3.54 -33.98
N GLY A 844 -37.96 4.18 -34.80
CA GLY A 844 -37.93 4.02 -36.26
C GLY A 844 -36.65 4.59 -36.86
N TYR A 845 -36.28 5.82 -36.49
CA TYR A 845 -35.04 6.45 -36.94
C TYR A 845 -33.79 5.67 -36.49
N LEU A 846 -33.79 5.13 -35.26
CA LEU A 846 -32.69 4.30 -34.79
C LEU A 846 -32.52 3.02 -35.62
N ARG A 847 -33.62 2.37 -36.00
CA ARG A 847 -33.55 1.19 -36.88
C ARG A 847 -33.03 1.54 -38.27
N GLU A 848 -33.52 2.63 -38.87
CA GLU A 848 -33.06 3.11 -40.18
C GLU A 848 -31.55 3.44 -40.19
N LEU A 849 -31.04 4.02 -39.11
CA LEU A 849 -29.62 4.33 -38.96
C LEU A 849 -28.74 3.08 -38.75
N GLN A 850 -29.33 1.95 -38.36
CA GLN A 850 -28.64 0.67 -38.15
C GLN A 850 -28.71 -0.26 -39.37
N GLU A 851 -29.31 0.18 -40.48
CA GLU A 851 -29.27 -0.55 -41.75
C GLU A 851 -27.87 -0.44 -42.37
N GLU A 852 -27.36 -1.53 -42.95
CA GLU A 852 -26.00 -1.59 -43.54
C GLU A 852 -25.76 -0.44 -44.55
N ASP A 853 -26.72 -0.15 -45.42
CA ASP A 853 -26.66 0.96 -46.38
C ASP A 853 -26.49 2.33 -45.70
N SER A 854 -27.15 2.53 -44.56
CA SER A 854 -27.03 3.76 -43.78
C SER A 854 -25.64 3.86 -43.14
N GLU A 855 -25.12 2.76 -42.59
CA GLU A 855 -23.77 2.70 -42.01
C GLU A 855 -22.69 2.99 -43.06
N GLU A 856 -22.77 2.33 -44.22
CA GLU A 856 -21.84 2.55 -45.33
C GLU A 856 -21.86 4.02 -45.80
N ARG A 857 -23.05 4.60 -45.93
CA ARG A 857 -23.23 6.01 -46.31
C ARG A 857 -22.64 6.96 -45.28
N ILE A 858 -22.80 6.69 -43.98
CA ILE A 858 -22.22 7.49 -42.90
C ILE A 858 -20.69 7.45 -42.98
N ILE A 859 -20.11 6.26 -43.12
CA ILE A 859 -18.65 6.06 -43.22
C ILE A 859 -18.10 6.76 -44.47
N SER A 860 -18.76 6.59 -45.62
CA SER A 860 -18.35 7.18 -46.90
C SER A 860 -18.33 8.72 -46.83
N ARG A 861 -19.41 9.33 -46.34
CA ARG A 861 -19.49 10.80 -46.16
C ARG A 861 -18.49 11.33 -45.16
N PHE A 862 -18.13 10.55 -44.14
CA PHE A 862 -17.08 10.92 -43.21
C PHE A 862 -15.71 10.94 -43.88
N LYS A 863 -15.36 9.90 -44.63
CA LYS A 863 -14.11 9.85 -45.40
C LYS A 863 -14.01 11.02 -46.38
N GLU A 864 -15.10 11.33 -47.08
CA GLU A 864 -15.17 12.49 -47.98
C GLU A 864 -14.89 13.82 -47.25
N ARG A 865 -15.35 13.97 -46.00
CA ARG A 865 -15.09 15.17 -45.18
C ARG A 865 -13.65 15.23 -44.68
N GLU A 866 -13.07 14.11 -44.25
CA GLU A 866 -11.68 14.04 -43.78
C GLU A 866 -10.65 14.19 -44.93
N GLU A 867 -10.97 13.72 -46.14
CA GLU A 867 -10.12 13.87 -47.32
C GLU A 867 -10.21 15.26 -47.97
N ASN A 868 -11.23 16.06 -47.64
CA ASN A 868 -11.38 17.42 -48.14
C ASN A 868 -10.39 18.36 -47.44
N LYS A 869 -9.26 18.63 -48.10
CA LYS A 869 -8.20 19.57 -47.65
C LYS A 869 -8.66 21.02 -47.46
N TYR A 870 -9.92 21.35 -47.72
CA TYR A 870 -10.51 22.66 -47.45
C TYR A 870 -11.54 22.49 -46.34
N GLY A 871 -11.09 22.72 -45.11
CA GLY A 871 -11.96 22.77 -43.94
C GLY A 871 -13.11 23.75 -44.14
N ILE A 872 -14.30 23.32 -43.73
CA ILE A 872 -15.40 24.22 -43.37
C ILE A 872 -15.33 24.42 -41.86
#